data_AF-A0A8J2UDW2-F1
#
_entry.id   AF-A0A8J2UDW2-F1
#
_cell.length_a   1.000
_cell.length_b   1.000
_cell.length_c   1.000
_cell.angle_alpha   90.00
_cell.angle_beta   90.00
_cell.angle_gamma   90.00
#
_symmetry.space_group_name_H-M   'P 1'
#
loop_
_entity.id
_entity.type
_entity.pdbx_description
1 polymer ?
#
loop_
_entity_poly.entity_id
_entity_poly.type
_entity_poly.pdbx_seq_one_letter_code
_entity_poly.pdbx_strand_id
1 'polypeptide(L)'
;MSYAQQDALRQFVEQGKGWVGIHAAGLTGRQFHLNDRYWQWFEDLMGNVVYSPHPAYQHATLVVDDREHPVTRHLPARIDIPDEWYEWDKSVRGNPDIHVLASVDEGTYHQNKPMGDHPVIWTNQRFRRAIYISPGHDPELLQDPAYAGLLRDAIRWAASSGPATASLPMSDRRVSYQQQYIPGTPGAPQRELFHRLKQALTGPRFTITTADTSTGTLIGKGHLDIPTNDSGHHYQVTFDWTIAVTDGRYTFRTDHYYEKPVGIGPTSEYTKIEYCWWDFRQGHPWHREDQRLFTGLDAAMVMVMDSLYKEVNHPRFRALVLYENGGWHVKYSWRARNWLAQQAVDSNFAIDYLTHTDSISDELLSRYRLIIQLDYVPYGWKPAAQEAFKRYIEEGRGGWVGFHHATLLGEFDHFPMWPWFHDFMGGIRWKDYIARFAKATVRVEDHDHPVFQGIPDSFVVQKEEWYTYDKSPRPNVHVLASVDENTYYPDTTVKMGDHPVIWTNEKVGARNVYIFMGHDPILFDDSAYRRIFANAISWAASTPSLPASAITPAPAHPRYHALAFYSNTVEQDHVDFARDIIRFYSDLAARHNFAFDTTSNWANCSDGLKKYQVVLWLNDFPHTERQRTAFQAYMEQGGTWLGFHVSGYNDRTTHWPWFVQFLGGAVFYNNSWPPLPARLIVDDNKHPATRRLPAHYTAPLNEWYGWQPNPRSNKDIKVLITLDPANYPLGKKDTIHDGDIPVVWTNTHYKMLYMNMGHGDAICTSPIQNRLFEDALEWLGTIHR
;
A
#
# COMPACT_ATOMS: atom_id res chain seq x y z
N MET A 1 -0.96 24.15 -0.46
CA MET A 1 -1.07 22.67 -0.47
C MET A 1 -1.73 22.22 -1.77
N SER A 2 -1.23 21.16 -2.41
CA SER A 2 -1.90 20.49 -3.55
C SER A 2 -3.18 19.78 -3.08
N TYR A 3 -4.08 19.39 -4.01
CA TYR A 3 -5.32 18.70 -3.63
C TYR A 3 -5.06 17.37 -2.91
N ALA A 4 -4.05 16.61 -3.35
CA ALA A 4 -3.65 15.37 -2.66
C ALA A 4 -3.18 15.64 -1.22
N GLN A 5 -2.45 16.74 -0.98
CA GLN A 5 -2.02 17.13 0.37
C GLN A 5 -3.19 17.60 1.24
N GLN A 6 -4.15 18.33 0.66
CA GLN A 6 -5.38 18.74 1.35
C GLN A 6 -6.22 17.54 1.76
N ASP A 7 -6.41 16.59 0.85
CA ASP A 7 -7.14 15.35 1.12
C ASP A 7 -6.41 14.48 2.17
N ALA A 8 -5.09 14.38 2.11
CA ALA A 8 -4.30 13.66 3.11
C ALA A 8 -4.40 14.29 4.50
N LEU A 9 -4.31 15.63 4.62
CA LEU A 9 -4.47 16.31 5.91
C LEU A 9 -5.89 16.14 6.45
N ARG A 10 -6.91 16.29 5.59
CA ARG A 10 -8.30 16.03 5.96
C ARG A 10 -8.44 14.63 6.55
N GLN A 11 -8.00 13.61 5.82
CA GLN A 11 -8.10 12.22 6.26
C GLN A 11 -7.34 11.98 7.57
N PHE A 12 -6.15 12.56 7.73
CA PHE A 12 -5.36 12.44 8.96
C PHE A 12 -6.13 12.95 10.18
N VAL A 13 -6.70 14.15 10.09
CA VAL A 13 -7.48 14.78 11.18
C VAL A 13 -8.82 14.05 11.40
N GLU A 14 -9.51 13.66 10.33
CA GLU A 14 -10.78 12.90 10.41
C GLU A 14 -10.59 11.49 10.99
N GLN A 15 -9.41 10.88 10.84
CA GLN A 15 -9.02 9.64 11.52
C GLN A 15 -8.76 9.83 13.04
N GLY A 16 -8.98 11.04 13.57
CA GLY A 16 -8.79 11.36 14.97
C GLY A 16 -7.33 11.51 15.40
N LYS A 17 -6.42 11.70 14.44
CA LYS A 17 -5.02 12.02 14.71
C LYS A 17 -4.90 13.51 15.01
N GLY A 18 -4.04 13.86 15.97
CA GLY A 18 -3.96 15.22 16.48
C GLY A 18 -3.33 16.21 15.51
N TRP A 19 -3.82 17.45 15.53
CA TRP A 19 -3.32 18.56 14.73
C TRP A 19 -3.10 19.78 15.63
N VAL A 20 -1.93 20.39 15.50
CA VAL A 20 -1.58 21.65 16.19
C VAL A 20 -1.28 22.68 15.11
N GLY A 21 -2.20 23.61 14.90
CA GLY A 21 -2.00 24.76 14.03
C GLY A 21 -1.44 25.92 14.82
N ILE A 22 -0.36 26.52 14.33
CA ILE A 22 0.28 27.68 14.96
C ILE A 22 0.29 28.84 13.96
N HIS A 23 -0.16 30.01 14.40
CA HIS A 23 -0.05 31.27 13.67
C HIS A 23 -0.63 31.20 12.24
N ALA A 24 0.21 31.38 11.21
CA ALA A 24 -0.19 31.34 9.79
C ALA A 24 -0.83 30.01 9.35
N ALA A 25 -0.65 28.93 10.13
CA ALA A 25 -1.29 27.65 9.85
C ALA A 25 -2.82 27.70 9.95
N GLY A 26 -3.40 28.71 10.61
CA GLY A 26 -4.85 28.88 10.73
C GLY A 26 -5.49 29.80 9.70
N LEU A 27 -4.71 30.34 8.76
CA LEU A 27 -5.21 31.34 7.81
C LEU A 27 -6.24 30.73 6.85
N THR A 28 -7.46 31.23 6.94
CA THR A 28 -8.60 30.87 6.10
C THR A 28 -9.07 32.10 5.33
N GLY A 29 -9.52 31.91 4.09
CA GLY A 29 -10.10 32.99 3.29
C GLY A 29 -9.77 32.87 1.81
N ARG A 30 -10.65 33.43 0.96
CA ARG A 30 -10.46 33.38 -0.50
C ARG A 30 -9.21 34.11 -0.97
N GLN A 31 -8.69 35.06 -0.18
CA GLN A 31 -7.42 35.75 -0.51
C GLN A 31 -6.19 34.83 -0.49
N PHE A 32 -6.24 33.69 0.21
CA PHE A 32 -5.12 32.74 0.28
C PHE A 32 -5.24 31.61 -0.75
N HIS A 33 -6.19 31.74 -1.68
CA HIS A 33 -6.49 30.74 -2.68
C HIS A 33 -5.78 31.03 -4.01
N LEU A 34 -5.04 30.06 -4.55
CA LEU A 34 -4.27 30.20 -5.79
C LEU A 34 -4.94 29.54 -7.03
N ASN A 35 -6.09 28.86 -6.88
CA ASN A 35 -6.74 28.02 -7.92
C ASN A 35 -8.27 28.22 -7.99
N ASP A 36 -9.05 27.33 -8.64
CA ASP A 36 -10.51 27.51 -8.83
C ASP A 36 -11.42 26.96 -7.69
N ARG A 37 -10.91 26.08 -6.80
CA ARG A 37 -11.72 25.41 -5.76
C ARG A 37 -11.36 25.77 -4.31
N TYR A 38 -12.24 26.48 -3.61
CA TYR A 38 -12.07 26.87 -2.19
C TYR A 38 -12.13 25.65 -1.23
N TRP A 39 -11.27 25.63 -0.21
CA TRP A 39 -11.14 24.51 0.73
C TRP A 39 -12.02 24.69 1.99
N GLN A 40 -13.34 24.58 1.80
CA GLN A 40 -14.34 24.79 2.87
C GLN A 40 -14.08 23.97 4.14
N TRP A 41 -13.63 22.72 4.00
CA TRP A 41 -13.35 21.84 5.13
C TRP A 41 -12.33 22.44 6.11
N PHE A 42 -11.31 23.16 5.61
CA PHE A 42 -10.30 23.77 6.46
C PHE A 42 -10.85 24.99 7.21
N GLU A 43 -11.75 25.75 6.58
CA GLU A 43 -12.51 26.81 7.26
C GLU A 43 -13.36 26.22 8.40
N ASP A 44 -14.02 25.08 8.17
CA ASP A 44 -14.78 24.36 9.20
C ASP A 44 -13.88 23.88 10.35
N LEU A 45 -12.68 23.34 10.06
CA LEU A 45 -11.69 22.96 11.06
C LEU A 45 -11.30 24.14 11.96
N MET A 46 -11.12 25.31 11.37
CA MET A 46 -10.77 26.55 12.08
C MET A 46 -11.94 27.18 12.84
N GLY A 47 -13.16 26.66 12.70
CA GLY A 47 -14.35 27.15 13.41
C GLY A 47 -15.26 28.03 12.57
N ASN A 48 -15.20 27.92 11.24
CA ASN A 48 -15.96 28.73 10.28
C ASN A 48 -15.64 30.23 10.44
N VAL A 49 -14.36 30.55 10.53
CA VAL A 49 -13.86 31.94 10.55
C VAL A 49 -12.96 32.19 9.35
N VAL A 50 -12.91 33.43 8.91
CA VAL A 50 -12.07 33.92 7.81
C VAL A 50 -11.15 35.00 8.34
N TYR A 51 -9.89 34.97 7.91
CA TYR A 51 -8.90 35.98 8.27
C TYR A 51 -9.36 37.40 7.92
N SER A 52 -9.27 38.28 8.91
CA SER A 52 -9.30 39.73 8.82
C SER A 52 -7.86 40.24 9.08
N PRO A 53 -7.40 41.36 8.48
CA PRO A 53 -6.03 41.84 8.66
C PRO A 53 -5.60 41.92 10.13
N HIS A 54 -4.31 41.79 10.44
CA HIS A 54 -3.79 41.97 11.80
C HIS A 54 -3.00 43.28 11.93
N PRO A 55 -2.94 43.91 13.12
CA PRO A 55 -2.10 45.08 13.34
C PRO A 55 -0.61 44.72 13.29
N ALA A 56 0.23 45.74 13.40
CA ALA A 56 1.67 45.55 13.52
C ALA A 56 2.02 44.75 14.78
N TYR A 57 3.13 44.02 14.70
CA TYR A 57 3.71 43.25 15.80
C TYR A 57 3.85 44.10 17.07
N GLN A 58 3.21 43.66 18.17
CA GLN A 58 3.17 44.39 19.44
C GLN A 58 2.80 43.47 20.61
N HIS A 59 3.05 43.94 21.83
CA HIS A 59 2.61 43.24 23.04
C HIS A 59 1.10 43.36 23.25
N ALA A 60 0.48 42.26 23.70
CA ALA A 60 -0.85 42.27 24.28
C ALA A 60 -0.95 41.23 25.40
N THR A 61 -1.96 41.39 26.26
CA THR A 61 -2.26 40.42 27.32
C THR A 61 -3.18 39.32 26.80
N LEU A 62 -2.68 38.08 26.81
CA LEU A 62 -3.49 36.86 26.67
C LEU A 62 -4.18 36.54 28.00
N VAL A 63 -5.49 36.29 27.96
CA VAL A 63 -6.31 35.86 29.09
C VAL A 63 -6.68 34.39 28.91
N VAL A 64 -6.33 33.55 29.89
CA VAL A 64 -6.61 32.10 29.84
C VAL A 64 -8.04 31.86 30.34
N ASP A 65 -8.93 31.52 29.41
CA ASP A 65 -10.37 31.31 29.65
C ASP A 65 -10.64 30.00 30.38
N ASP A 66 -10.06 28.90 29.90
CA ASP A 66 -10.17 27.58 30.51
C ASP A 66 -8.84 27.22 31.17
N ARG A 67 -8.83 27.23 32.51
CA ARG A 67 -7.66 26.89 33.32
C ARG A 67 -7.64 25.44 33.79
N GLU A 68 -8.62 24.63 33.41
CA GLU A 68 -8.69 23.21 33.75
C GLU A 68 -8.27 22.33 32.56
N HIS A 69 -8.36 22.84 31.33
CA HIS A 69 -7.95 22.11 30.14
C HIS A 69 -6.48 21.66 30.21
N PRO A 70 -6.13 20.43 29.80
CA PRO A 70 -4.76 19.90 29.91
C PRO A 70 -3.68 20.75 29.25
N VAL A 71 -4.05 21.52 28.23
CA VAL A 71 -3.14 22.40 27.45
C VAL A 71 -2.85 23.73 28.15
N THR A 72 -3.76 24.22 28.99
CA THR A 72 -3.69 25.58 29.56
C THR A 72 -3.64 25.59 31.09
N ARG A 73 -3.84 24.45 31.76
CA ARG A 73 -3.86 24.35 33.23
C ARG A 73 -2.58 24.80 33.95
N HIS A 74 -1.43 24.75 33.28
CA HIS A 74 -0.16 25.21 33.84
C HIS A 74 0.09 26.70 33.59
N LEU A 75 -0.73 27.35 32.76
CA LEU A 75 -0.56 28.77 32.41
C LEU A 75 -1.06 29.68 33.55
N PRO A 76 -0.44 30.86 33.76
CA PRO A 76 -1.02 31.88 34.59
C PRO A 76 -2.29 32.43 33.94
N ALA A 77 -3.16 33.06 34.74
CA ALA A 77 -4.45 33.58 34.24
C ALA A 77 -4.31 34.66 33.16
N ARG A 78 -3.19 35.39 33.18
CA ARG A 78 -2.85 36.46 32.24
C ARG A 78 -1.38 36.34 31.86
N ILE A 79 -1.05 36.49 30.59
CA ILE A 79 0.32 36.44 30.05
C ILE A 79 0.49 37.59 29.06
N ASP A 80 1.52 38.41 29.23
CA ASP A 80 1.89 39.43 28.25
C ASP A 80 2.90 38.84 27.25
N ILE A 81 2.50 38.73 25.98
CA ILE A 81 3.38 38.23 24.91
C ILE A 81 3.36 39.19 23.70
N PRO A 82 4.44 39.26 22.90
CA PRO A 82 4.43 39.98 21.64
C PRO A 82 4.02 39.08 20.47
N ASP A 83 3.15 39.57 19.58
CA ASP A 83 2.80 38.88 18.33
C ASP A 83 2.15 39.80 17.29
N GLU A 84 1.86 39.26 16.11
CA GLU A 84 0.87 39.76 15.16
C GLU A 84 -0.51 39.15 15.50
N TRP A 85 -1.33 39.92 16.22
CA TRP A 85 -2.64 39.46 16.70
C TRP A 85 -3.66 39.32 15.57
N TYR A 86 -3.78 38.10 15.02
CA TYR A 86 -4.72 37.81 13.92
C TYR A 86 -6.16 38.09 14.30
N GLU A 87 -6.79 38.95 13.52
CA GLU A 87 -8.22 39.26 13.63
C GLU A 87 -9.02 38.34 12.71
N TRP A 88 -10.27 38.09 13.06
CA TRP A 88 -11.18 37.23 12.29
C TRP A 88 -12.44 37.99 11.92
N ASP A 89 -13.18 37.50 10.92
CA ASP A 89 -14.46 38.09 10.51
C ASP A 89 -15.50 38.10 11.64
N LYS A 90 -15.43 37.13 12.56
CA LYS A 90 -16.28 36.97 13.75
C LYS A 90 -15.61 36.14 14.84
N SER A 91 -16.15 36.17 16.06
CA SER A 91 -15.74 35.27 17.15
C SER A 91 -16.17 33.83 16.91
N VAL A 92 -15.29 32.88 17.26
CA VAL A 92 -15.57 31.44 17.20
C VAL A 92 -16.48 30.94 18.33
N ARG A 93 -16.75 31.72 19.40
CA ARG A 93 -17.60 31.28 20.53
C ARG A 93 -19.04 30.97 20.15
N GLY A 94 -19.52 31.50 19.02
CA GLY A 94 -20.85 31.19 18.49
C GLY A 94 -20.94 29.80 17.85
N ASN A 95 -19.83 29.09 17.67
CA ASN A 95 -19.78 27.78 17.06
C ASN A 95 -19.83 26.67 18.14
N PRO A 96 -20.85 25.79 18.13
CA PRO A 96 -21.00 24.75 19.16
C PRO A 96 -19.89 23.70 19.14
N ASP A 97 -19.15 23.57 18.03
CA ASP A 97 -18.02 22.65 17.93
C ASP A 97 -16.72 23.26 18.47
N ILE A 98 -16.68 24.54 18.84
CA ILE A 98 -15.44 25.21 19.27
C ILE A 98 -15.40 25.37 20.78
N HIS A 99 -14.28 24.96 21.38
CA HIS A 99 -13.98 25.21 22.79
C HIS A 99 -12.78 26.15 22.91
N VAL A 100 -13.06 27.37 23.37
CA VAL A 100 -12.06 28.44 23.53
C VAL A 100 -11.26 28.23 24.80
N LEU A 101 -9.93 28.28 24.66
CA LEU A 101 -8.98 28.10 25.76
C LEU A 101 -8.36 29.42 26.23
N ALA A 102 -8.17 30.39 25.32
CA ALA A 102 -7.67 31.72 25.64
C ALA A 102 -8.09 32.77 24.61
N SER A 103 -8.18 34.01 25.09
CA SER A 103 -8.58 35.21 24.33
C SER A 103 -7.56 36.32 24.55
N VAL A 104 -7.36 37.21 23.59
CA VAL A 104 -6.50 38.40 23.77
C VAL A 104 -7.33 39.59 24.27
N ASP A 105 -6.77 40.35 25.21
CA ASP A 105 -7.39 41.56 25.75
C ASP A 105 -7.16 42.75 24.81
N GLU A 106 -8.18 43.10 24.02
CA GLU A 106 -8.13 44.24 23.09
C GLU A 106 -7.86 45.59 23.79
N GLY A 107 -8.02 45.71 25.11
CA GLY A 107 -7.62 46.92 25.84
C GLY A 107 -6.11 47.14 25.95
N THR A 108 -5.30 46.15 25.56
CA THR A 108 -3.85 46.12 25.84
C THR A 108 -2.96 46.29 24.61
N TYR A 109 -3.57 46.41 23.42
CA TYR A 109 -2.86 46.63 22.16
C TYR A 109 -3.71 47.48 21.21
N HIS A 110 -3.13 47.90 20.08
CA HIS A 110 -3.82 48.67 19.04
C HIS A 110 -4.25 47.74 17.90
N GLN A 111 -5.56 47.50 17.78
CA GLN A 111 -6.18 46.68 16.72
C GLN A 111 -6.17 47.41 15.37
N ASN A 112 -6.24 46.65 14.29
CA ASN A 112 -6.67 47.18 12.99
C ASN A 112 -8.20 47.24 12.92
N LYS A 113 -8.87 46.18 13.35
CA LYS A 113 -10.33 46.05 13.39
C LYS A 113 -10.74 45.34 14.69
N PRO A 114 -11.30 46.08 15.67
CA PRO A 114 -11.76 45.50 16.92
C PRO A 114 -12.80 44.39 16.71
N MET A 115 -12.61 43.25 17.36
CA MET A 115 -13.54 42.12 17.42
C MET A 115 -14.41 42.15 18.69
N GLY A 116 -13.96 42.80 19.76
CA GLY A 116 -14.59 42.79 21.07
C GLY A 116 -14.34 41.49 21.85
N ASP A 117 -14.89 40.37 21.36
CA ASP A 117 -14.52 39.02 21.83
C ASP A 117 -13.50 38.42 20.87
N HIS A 118 -12.26 38.27 21.34
CA HIS A 118 -11.12 37.89 20.50
C HIS A 118 -10.44 36.59 20.98
N PRO A 119 -11.07 35.42 20.77
CA PRO A 119 -10.40 34.14 20.96
C PRO A 119 -9.17 34.00 20.07
N VAL A 120 -8.07 33.50 20.65
CA VAL A 120 -6.79 33.29 19.95
C VAL A 120 -6.22 31.90 20.16
N ILE A 121 -6.76 31.12 21.10
CA ILE A 121 -6.44 29.70 21.29
C ILE A 121 -7.74 28.93 21.47
N TRP A 122 -8.00 27.94 20.62
CA TRP A 122 -9.21 27.12 20.71
C TRP A 122 -9.01 25.73 20.13
N THR A 123 -9.90 24.82 20.52
CA THR A 123 -10.00 23.46 19.99
C THR A 123 -11.29 23.30 19.22
N ASN A 124 -11.28 22.40 18.23
CA ASN A 124 -12.49 22.01 17.51
C ASN A 124 -12.90 20.60 17.93
N GLN A 125 -13.97 20.49 18.70
CA GLN A 125 -14.48 19.25 19.28
C GLN A 125 -15.01 18.26 18.24
N ARG A 126 -15.35 18.72 17.03
CA ARG A 126 -15.68 17.85 15.89
C ARG A 126 -14.46 17.06 15.40
N PHE A 127 -13.26 17.62 15.58
CA PHE A 127 -12.01 17.02 15.12
C PHE A 127 -11.13 16.70 16.32
N ARG A 128 -11.13 15.42 16.74
CA ARG A 128 -10.38 14.95 17.92
C ARG A 128 -8.96 15.50 17.87
N ARG A 129 -8.54 16.15 18.96
CA ARG A 129 -7.16 16.60 19.16
C ARG A 129 -6.67 17.64 18.15
N ALA A 130 -7.59 18.41 17.55
CA ALA A 130 -7.26 19.61 16.79
C ALA A 130 -7.26 20.84 17.72
N ILE A 131 -6.14 21.56 17.73
CA ILE A 131 -5.99 22.83 18.45
C ILE A 131 -5.35 23.86 17.52
N TYR A 132 -5.85 25.08 17.59
CA TYR A 132 -5.23 26.24 16.97
C TYR A 132 -4.69 27.19 18.05
N ILE A 133 -3.48 27.71 17.80
CA ILE A 133 -2.77 28.67 18.64
C ILE A 133 -2.36 29.82 17.72
N SER A 134 -3.03 30.97 17.83
CA SER A 134 -2.73 32.15 17.02
C SER A 134 -1.34 32.75 17.25
N PRO A 135 -0.83 32.88 18.49
CA PRO A 135 0.51 33.42 18.68
C PRO A 135 1.59 32.42 18.24
N GLY A 136 2.61 32.91 17.52
CA GLY A 136 3.77 32.15 17.04
C GLY A 136 4.56 32.84 15.93
N HIS A 137 4.44 34.16 15.72
CA HIS A 137 5.19 34.89 14.70
C HIS A 137 6.71 34.86 14.93
N ASP A 138 7.12 35.13 16.17
CA ASP A 138 8.52 35.34 16.54
C ASP A 138 9.11 34.09 17.24
N PRO A 139 10.23 33.51 16.74
CA PRO A 139 10.88 32.39 17.40
C PRO A 139 11.36 32.71 18.82
N GLU A 140 11.61 33.97 19.19
CA GLU A 140 12.00 34.35 20.55
C GLU A 140 10.92 33.99 21.59
N LEU A 141 9.65 33.88 21.17
CA LEU A 141 8.54 33.48 22.03
C LEU A 141 8.72 32.06 22.62
N LEU A 142 9.52 31.20 21.98
CA LEU A 142 9.88 29.87 22.52
C LEU A 142 10.77 29.95 23.77
N GLN A 143 11.39 31.11 24.06
CA GLN A 143 12.15 31.33 25.28
C GLN A 143 11.25 31.66 26.47
N ASP A 144 10.00 32.09 26.24
CA ASP A 144 9.02 32.30 27.29
C ASP A 144 8.55 30.94 27.87
N PRO A 145 8.72 30.68 29.18
CA PRO A 145 8.36 29.39 29.76
C PRO A 145 6.86 29.06 29.70
N ALA A 146 5.98 30.06 29.72
CA ALA A 146 4.54 29.85 29.63
C ALA A 146 4.15 29.46 28.20
N TYR A 147 4.65 30.16 27.18
CA TYR A 147 4.39 29.82 25.79
C TYR A 147 5.04 28.48 25.38
N ALA A 148 6.29 28.23 25.78
CA ALA A 148 6.94 26.94 25.55
C ALA A 148 6.17 25.79 26.23
N GLY A 149 5.64 26.03 27.43
CA GLY A 149 4.76 25.09 28.13
C GLY A 149 3.45 24.84 27.38
N LEU A 150 2.81 25.91 26.89
CA LEU A 150 1.58 25.84 26.08
C LEU A 150 1.81 24.96 24.85
N LEU A 151 2.87 25.18 24.08
CA LEU A 151 3.17 24.37 22.90
C LEU A 151 3.47 22.92 23.25
N ARG A 152 4.30 22.68 24.27
CA ARG A 152 4.61 21.33 24.76
C ARG A 152 3.33 20.57 25.10
N ASP A 153 2.42 21.18 25.84
CA ASP A 153 1.24 20.51 26.34
C ASP A 153 0.13 20.42 25.28
N ALA A 154 0.06 21.36 24.34
CA ALA A 154 -0.72 21.23 23.11
C ALA A 154 -0.27 20.03 22.27
N ILE A 155 1.04 19.88 22.03
CA ILE A 155 1.62 18.73 21.32
C ILE A 155 1.33 17.44 22.08
N ARG A 156 1.57 17.39 23.39
CA ARG A 156 1.29 16.19 24.20
C ARG A 156 -0.19 15.83 24.21
N TRP A 157 -1.07 16.80 24.32
CA TRP A 157 -2.51 16.57 24.28
C TRP A 157 -2.92 16.03 22.90
N ALA A 158 -2.43 16.66 21.82
CA ALA A 158 -2.70 16.24 20.45
C ALA A 158 -2.11 14.85 20.11
N ALA A 159 -0.95 14.51 20.67
CA ALA A 159 -0.24 13.25 20.45
C ALA A 159 -0.59 12.13 21.46
N SER A 160 -1.31 12.43 22.54
CA SER A 160 -1.62 11.45 23.59
C SER A 160 -2.35 10.23 23.03
N SER A 161 -2.21 9.05 23.64
CA SER A 161 -2.95 7.82 23.26
C SER A 161 -4.02 7.42 24.31
N GLY A 162 -4.37 8.34 25.22
CA GLY A 162 -5.27 8.06 26.33
C GLY A 162 -6.68 7.58 25.92
N PRO A 163 -7.35 6.80 26.80
CA PRO A 163 -8.65 6.22 26.50
C PRO A 163 -9.63 7.35 26.22
N ALA A 164 -10.26 7.29 25.06
CA ALA A 164 -11.45 8.08 24.82
C ALA A 164 -12.45 7.77 25.95
N THR A 165 -13.10 8.79 26.51
CA THR A 165 -14.54 8.64 26.70
C THR A 165 -15.05 8.26 25.33
N ALA A 166 -15.30 6.96 25.08
CA ALA A 166 -15.59 6.40 23.76
C ALA A 166 -16.56 7.30 23.03
N SER A 167 -16.14 8.14 22.07
CA SER A 167 -17.05 9.10 21.45
C SER A 167 -17.80 8.38 20.34
N LEU A 168 -18.74 7.51 20.71
CA LEU A 168 -19.56 6.84 19.71
C LEU A 168 -20.36 7.92 18.95
N PRO A 169 -20.23 8.00 17.62
CA PRO A 169 -20.99 8.96 16.84
C PRO A 169 -22.47 8.64 16.98
N MET A 170 -23.27 9.67 17.25
CA MET A 170 -24.71 9.55 17.46
C MET A 170 -25.47 10.34 16.40
N SER A 171 -26.41 9.69 15.74
CA SER A 171 -27.39 10.31 14.85
C SER A 171 -28.78 9.85 15.24
N ASP A 172 -29.75 10.76 15.35
CA ASP A 172 -31.13 10.46 15.76
C ASP A 172 -31.25 9.61 17.04
N ARG A 173 -30.41 9.91 18.04
CA ARG A 173 -30.33 9.19 19.32
C ARG A 173 -29.89 7.71 19.19
N ARG A 174 -29.22 7.34 18.11
CA ARG A 174 -28.64 6.01 17.89
C ARG A 174 -27.17 6.10 17.56
N VAL A 175 -26.40 5.08 17.97
CA VAL A 175 -25.00 4.95 17.55
C VAL A 175 -25.01 4.72 16.04
N SER A 176 -24.36 5.61 15.30
CA SER A 176 -24.33 5.55 13.86
C SER A 176 -23.03 6.09 13.31
N TYR A 177 -22.36 5.28 12.51
CA TYR A 177 -21.18 5.71 11.77
C TYR A 177 -21.61 5.99 10.34
N GLN A 178 -21.15 7.10 9.78
CA GLN A 178 -21.39 7.45 8.40
C GLN A 178 -20.12 8.04 7.81
N GLN A 179 -19.65 7.46 6.71
CA GLN A 179 -18.53 8.00 5.96
C GLN A 179 -18.86 8.02 4.48
N GLN A 180 -18.59 9.17 3.85
CA GLN A 180 -18.63 9.32 2.40
C GLN A 180 -17.23 9.14 1.84
N TYR A 181 -17.14 8.38 0.75
CA TYR A 181 -15.90 8.08 0.06
C TYR A 181 -15.98 8.54 -1.39
N ILE A 182 -14.86 9.10 -1.85
CA ILE A 182 -14.61 9.39 -3.26
C ILE A 182 -13.54 8.40 -3.70
N PRO A 183 -13.84 7.47 -4.62
CA PRO A 183 -12.85 6.52 -5.07
C PRO A 183 -11.65 7.19 -5.74
N GLY A 184 -10.49 6.57 -5.67
CA GLY A 184 -9.23 7.09 -6.26
C GLY A 184 -9.26 7.24 -7.78
N THR A 185 -10.34 6.82 -8.44
CA THR A 185 -10.64 7.08 -9.86
C THR A 185 -11.79 8.10 -9.92
N PRO A 186 -11.50 9.40 -10.14
CA PRO A 186 -12.54 10.42 -10.28
C PRO A 186 -13.50 10.04 -11.42
N GLY A 187 -14.80 9.96 -11.13
CA GLY A 187 -15.83 9.69 -12.15
C GLY A 187 -16.14 8.21 -12.45
N ALA A 188 -15.73 7.26 -11.60
CA ALA A 188 -16.20 5.87 -11.72
C ALA A 188 -17.75 5.81 -11.77
N PRO A 189 -18.36 5.19 -12.81
CA PRO A 189 -19.81 5.07 -12.89
C PRO A 189 -20.41 4.34 -11.70
N GLN A 190 -21.60 4.75 -11.26
CA GLN A 190 -22.33 4.18 -10.12
C GLN A 190 -22.37 2.65 -10.19
N ARG A 191 -22.65 2.09 -11.37
CA ARG A 191 -22.75 0.64 -11.58
C ARG A 191 -21.43 -0.08 -11.31
N GLU A 192 -20.32 0.45 -11.79
CA GLU A 192 -18.98 -0.12 -11.55
C GLU A 192 -18.64 -0.09 -10.06
N LEU A 193 -18.83 1.06 -9.42
CA LEU A 193 -18.55 1.24 -8.00
C LEU A 193 -19.44 0.34 -7.13
N PHE A 194 -20.72 0.22 -7.48
CA PHE A 194 -21.68 -0.67 -6.82
C PHE A 194 -21.24 -2.12 -6.85
N HIS A 195 -20.77 -2.61 -8.00
CA HIS A 195 -20.32 -3.99 -8.13
C HIS A 195 -19.04 -4.25 -7.33
N ARG A 196 -18.06 -3.33 -7.33
CA ARG A 196 -16.85 -3.44 -6.49
C ARG A 196 -17.22 -3.51 -5.00
N LEU A 197 -18.13 -2.65 -4.55
CA LEU A 197 -18.61 -2.63 -3.16
C LEU A 197 -19.34 -3.92 -2.79
N LYS A 198 -20.22 -4.41 -3.68
CA LYS A 198 -20.90 -5.69 -3.49
C LYS A 198 -19.89 -6.83 -3.32
N GLN A 199 -18.82 -6.84 -4.11
CA GLN A 199 -17.78 -7.85 -4.03
C GLN A 199 -16.96 -7.75 -2.73
N ALA A 200 -16.50 -6.56 -2.35
CA ALA A 200 -15.76 -6.33 -1.10
C ALA A 200 -16.55 -6.76 0.14
N LEU A 201 -17.89 -6.67 0.09
CA LEU A 201 -18.79 -7.07 1.17
C LEU A 201 -19.19 -8.55 1.12
N THR A 202 -18.59 -9.36 0.25
CA THR A 202 -18.82 -10.81 0.20
C THR A 202 -17.80 -11.51 1.11
N GLY A 203 -18.19 -11.87 2.33
CA GLY A 203 -17.29 -12.52 3.27
C GLY A 203 -17.95 -12.83 4.61
N PRO A 204 -17.25 -13.51 5.53
CA PRO A 204 -17.83 -13.97 6.81
C PRO A 204 -18.27 -12.83 7.74
N ARG A 205 -17.76 -11.60 7.53
CA ARG A 205 -18.11 -10.42 8.34
C ARG A 205 -19.41 -9.73 7.91
N PHE A 206 -19.83 -9.87 6.66
CA PHE A 206 -20.96 -9.13 6.10
C PHE A 206 -21.95 -10.04 5.39
N THR A 207 -23.22 -9.71 5.51
CA THR A 207 -24.29 -10.38 4.77
C THR A 207 -25.10 -9.32 4.05
N ILE A 208 -25.19 -9.43 2.73
CA ILE A 208 -26.00 -8.53 1.90
C ILE A 208 -27.44 -9.04 1.90
N THR A 209 -28.38 -8.22 2.38
CA THR A 209 -29.81 -8.53 2.36
C THR A 209 -30.52 -7.93 1.15
N THR A 210 -30.08 -6.74 0.71
CA THR A 210 -30.64 -6.04 -0.45
C THR A 210 -29.50 -5.52 -1.32
N ALA A 211 -29.61 -5.72 -2.64
CA ALA A 211 -28.70 -5.16 -3.62
C ALA A 211 -29.49 -4.63 -4.82
N ASP A 212 -29.77 -3.32 -4.80
CA ASP A 212 -30.53 -2.63 -5.84
C ASP A 212 -29.61 -1.74 -6.67
N THR A 213 -29.18 -2.26 -7.82
CA THR A 213 -28.31 -1.54 -8.76
C THR A 213 -29.02 -0.36 -9.43
N SER A 214 -30.36 -0.31 -9.44
CA SER A 214 -31.10 0.79 -10.08
C SER A 214 -31.11 2.06 -9.21
N THR A 215 -31.16 1.89 -7.90
CA THR A 215 -31.07 2.98 -6.92
C THR A 215 -29.65 3.18 -6.40
N GLY A 216 -28.72 2.26 -6.71
CA GLY A 216 -27.35 2.27 -6.21
C GLY A 216 -27.26 1.91 -4.73
N THR A 217 -28.20 1.12 -4.20
CA THR A 217 -28.32 0.86 -2.77
C THR A 217 -27.94 -0.59 -2.42
N LEU A 218 -27.00 -0.76 -1.49
CA LEU A 218 -26.70 -2.05 -0.83
C LEU A 218 -27.14 -1.95 0.64
N ILE A 219 -27.79 -2.99 1.16
CA ILE A 219 -28.19 -3.07 2.57
C ILE A 219 -27.80 -4.45 3.09
N GLY A 220 -27.39 -4.52 4.35
CA GLY A 220 -27.10 -5.78 4.97
C GLY A 220 -26.84 -5.71 6.46
N LYS A 221 -26.30 -6.81 6.98
CA LYS A 221 -25.87 -6.96 8.38
C LYS A 221 -24.38 -7.21 8.47
N GLY A 222 -23.74 -6.70 9.51
CA GLY A 222 -22.33 -6.91 9.82
C GLY A 222 -22.15 -7.57 11.18
N HIS A 223 -21.05 -8.30 11.33
CA HIS A 223 -20.70 -9.00 12.57
C HIS A 223 -19.23 -8.70 12.95
N LEU A 224 -18.98 -8.43 14.23
CA LEU A 224 -17.67 -8.13 14.79
C LEU A 224 -17.49 -8.83 16.14
N ASP A 225 -16.27 -9.30 16.40
CA ASP A 225 -15.86 -9.74 17.73
C ASP A 225 -15.03 -8.65 18.39
N ILE A 226 -15.46 -8.18 19.56
CA ILE A 226 -14.79 -7.14 20.34
C ILE A 226 -14.15 -7.76 21.57
N PRO A 227 -12.82 -7.88 21.63
CA PRO A 227 -12.14 -8.44 22.79
C PRO A 227 -12.28 -7.53 24.01
N THR A 228 -12.50 -8.15 25.18
CA THR A 228 -12.69 -7.44 26.45
C THR A 228 -11.57 -7.70 27.44
N ASN A 229 -10.70 -8.69 27.19
CA ASN A 229 -9.46 -8.97 27.92
C ASN A 229 -8.55 -9.94 27.14
N ASP A 230 -7.31 -10.12 27.63
CA ASP A 230 -6.31 -11.05 27.08
C ASP A 230 -6.63 -12.53 27.38
N SER A 231 -7.71 -12.80 28.11
CA SER A 231 -8.14 -14.13 28.56
C SER A 231 -9.16 -14.79 27.61
N GLY A 232 -9.46 -14.16 26.46
CA GLY A 232 -10.33 -14.70 25.42
C GLY A 232 -11.81 -14.29 25.51
N HIS A 233 -12.17 -13.42 26.45
CA HIS A 233 -13.55 -12.90 26.54
C HIS A 233 -13.80 -11.87 25.43
N HIS A 234 -14.94 -11.98 24.74
CA HIS A 234 -15.33 -11.04 23.69
C HIS A 234 -16.83 -10.79 23.68
N TYR A 235 -17.22 -9.65 23.11
CA TYR A 235 -18.59 -9.39 22.68
C TYR A 235 -18.72 -9.71 21.20
N GLN A 236 -19.72 -10.49 20.84
CA GLN A 236 -20.22 -10.55 19.47
C GLN A 236 -21.14 -9.37 19.23
N VAL A 237 -20.76 -8.46 18.34
CA VAL A 237 -21.58 -7.31 17.94
C VAL A 237 -22.14 -7.53 16.55
N THR A 238 -23.46 -7.35 16.43
CA THR A 238 -24.17 -7.31 15.14
C THR A 238 -24.66 -5.89 14.89
N PHE A 239 -24.63 -5.44 13.64
CA PHE A 239 -25.13 -4.12 13.25
C PHE A 239 -25.74 -4.14 11.85
N ASP A 240 -26.62 -3.18 11.58
CA ASP A 240 -27.16 -2.96 10.25
C ASP A 240 -26.28 -1.97 9.50
N TRP A 241 -26.19 -2.15 8.18
CA TRP A 241 -25.44 -1.25 7.32
C TRP A 241 -26.16 -0.98 6.00
N THR A 242 -25.91 0.21 5.46
CA THR A 242 -26.42 0.67 4.17
C THR A 242 -25.29 1.36 3.41
N ILE A 243 -25.17 1.06 2.11
CA ILE A 243 -24.34 1.82 1.17
C ILE A 243 -25.22 2.44 0.11
N ALA A 244 -25.13 3.76 -0.01
CA ALA A 244 -25.68 4.51 -1.14
C ALA A 244 -24.54 4.88 -2.10
N VAL A 245 -24.63 4.39 -3.33
CA VAL A 245 -23.65 4.59 -4.40
C VAL A 245 -24.21 5.58 -5.40
N THR A 246 -23.40 6.56 -5.80
CA THR A 246 -23.68 7.44 -6.96
C THR A 246 -22.44 7.53 -7.83
N ASP A 247 -22.51 8.25 -8.95
CA ASP A 247 -21.31 8.44 -9.78
C ASP A 247 -20.18 9.11 -8.98
N GLY A 248 -19.01 8.47 -9.00
CA GLY A 248 -17.79 8.94 -8.36
C GLY A 248 -17.80 8.98 -6.83
N ARG A 249 -18.80 8.41 -6.14
CA ARG A 249 -18.84 8.39 -4.67
C ARG A 249 -19.73 7.28 -4.10
N TYR A 250 -19.47 6.89 -2.87
CA TYR A 250 -20.42 6.09 -2.09
C TYR A 250 -20.43 6.55 -0.63
N THR A 251 -21.56 6.35 0.04
CA THR A 251 -21.70 6.63 1.48
C THR A 251 -21.99 5.32 2.19
N PHE A 252 -21.14 4.93 3.14
CA PHE A 252 -21.38 3.78 4.01
C PHE A 252 -21.91 4.27 5.35
N ARG A 253 -23.07 3.75 5.74
CA ARG A 253 -23.73 4.05 7.01
C ARG A 253 -23.96 2.76 7.79
N THR A 254 -23.79 2.83 9.09
CA THR A 254 -24.12 1.74 10.02
C THR A 254 -24.99 2.26 11.15
N ASP A 255 -25.88 1.41 11.65
CA ASP A 255 -26.77 1.70 12.77
C ASP A 255 -27.28 0.37 13.42
N HIS A 256 -28.14 0.47 14.43
CA HIS A 256 -28.76 -0.67 15.12
C HIS A 256 -27.74 -1.69 15.63
N TYR A 257 -26.86 -1.25 16.53
CA TYR A 257 -25.84 -2.10 17.15
C TYR A 257 -26.42 -2.94 18.28
N TYR A 258 -26.09 -4.23 18.28
CA TYR A 258 -26.49 -5.20 19.31
C TYR A 258 -25.28 -6.03 19.73
N GLU A 259 -25.02 -6.09 21.02
CA GLU A 259 -23.96 -6.88 21.62
C GLU A 259 -24.51 -8.17 22.27
N LYS A 260 -23.73 -9.24 22.17
CA LYS A 260 -23.92 -10.49 22.89
C LYS A 260 -22.60 -10.87 23.56
N PRO A 261 -22.51 -10.90 24.91
CA PRO A 261 -21.32 -11.40 25.58
C PRO A 261 -21.12 -12.90 25.30
N VAL A 262 -19.89 -13.32 24.99
CA VAL A 262 -19.55 -14.72 24.70
C VAL A 262 -18.34 -15.16 25.54
N GLY A 263 -18.54 -16.22 26.36
CA GLY A 263 -17.54 -16.83 27.27
C GLY A 263 -18.05 -18.13 27.93
N ILE A 264 -17.26 -18.78 28.81
CA ILE A 264 -17.67 -20.00 29.56
C ILE A 264 -18.52 -19.59 30.79
N GLY A 265 -19.85 -19.78 30.72
CA GLY A 265 -20.82 -19.52 31.80
C GLY A 265 -22.22 -19.14 31.26
N PRO A 266 -23.33 -19.28 32.02
CA PRO A 266 -24.67 -19.17 31.44
C PRO A 266 -24.99 -17.74 31.01
N THR A 267 -25.57 -17.67 29.81
CA THR A 267 -26.13 -16.50 29.12
C THR A 267 -27.45 -16.06 29.75
N SER A 268 -27.71 -14.76 29.86
CA SER A 268 -29.07 -14.25 29.72
C SER A 268 -29.12 -12.77 29.30
N GLU A 269 -29.88 -12.56 28.23
CA GLU A 269 -30.43 -11.34 27.63
C GLU A 269 -29.47 -10.32 26.96
N TYR A 270 -29.92 -9.86 25.79
CA TYR A 270 -29.28 -8.83 24.98
C TYR A 270 -29.51 -7.46 25.64
N THR A 271 -28.44 -6.69 25.88
CA THR A 271 -28.54 -5.26 26.14
C THR A 271 -28.40 -4.47 24.83
N LYS A 272 -28.88 -3.22 24.81
CA LYS A 272 -28.75 -2.35 23.64
C LYS A 272 -27.60 -1.39 23.90
N ILE A 273 -26.51 -1.49 23.14
CA ILE A 273 -25.40 -0.50 23.08
C ILE A 273 -25.95 0.95 23.12
N GLU A 274 -27.04 1.22 22.40
CA GLU A 274 -27.71 2.52 22.39
C GLU A 274 -28.27 2.95 23.77
N TYR A 275 -28.82 2.01 24.54
CA TYR A 275 -29.36 2.26 25.88
C TYR A 275 -28.23 2.49 26.89
N CYS A 276 -27.21 1.62 26.93
CA CYS A 276 -26.06 1.76 27.83
C CYS A 276 -25.31 3.08 27.55
N TRP A 277 -25.22 3.48 26.28
CA TRP A 277 -24.68 4.77 25.89
C TRP A 277 -25.57 5.96 26.32
N TRP A 278 -26.89 5.85 26.12
CA TRP A 278 -27.85 6.87 26.55
C TRP A 278 -27.81 7.08 28.07
N ASP A 279 -27.76 6.00 28.85
CA ASP A 279 -27.74 6.01 30.31
C ASP A 279 -26.48 6.71 30.84
N PHE A 280 -25.33 6.48 30.19
CA PHE A 280 -24.11 7.22 30.49
C PHE A 280 -24.23 8.73 30.30
N ARG A 281 -24.92 9.16 29.23
CA ARG A 281 -25.17 10.59 28.99
C ARG A 281 -26.12 11.21 30.01
N GLN A 282 -26.85 10.41 30.80
CA GLN A 282 -27.63 10.90 31.95
C GLN A 282 -26.77 11.11 33.21
N GLY A 283 -25.45 10.87 33.14
CA GLY A 283 -24.52 11.07 34.26
C GLY A 283 -24.17 9.79 35.02
N HIS A 284 -24.65 8.63 34.59
CA HIS A 284 -24.27 7.34 35.16
C HIS A 284 -22.90 6.91 34.59
N PRO A 285 -21.88 6.61 35.42
CA PRO A 285 -20.57 6.22 34.90
C PRO A 285 -20.61 4.82 34.27
N TRP A 286 -19.82 4.60 33.22
CA TRP A 286 -19.65 3.26 32.64
C TRP A 286 -19.02 2.27 33.62
N HIS A 287 -19.45 1.02 33.52
CA HIS A 287 -18.65 -0.07 34.05
C HIS A 287 -17.40 -0.28 33.16
N ARG A 288 -16.35 -0.88 33.75
CA ARG A 288 -15.09 -1.13 33.07
C ARG A 288 -15.24 -1.96 31.78
N GLU A 289 -16.22 -2.86 31.75
CA GLU A 289 -16.50 -3.70 30.59
C GLU A 289 -17.21 -2.92 29.47
N ASP A 290 -18.15 -2.03 29.81
CA ASP A 290 -18.80 -1.11 28.87
C ASP A 290 -17.78 -0.18 28.21
N GLN A 291 -16.86 0.38 29.00
CA GLN A 291 -15.78 1.22 28.48
C GLN A 291 -14.92 0.46 27.45
N ARG A 292 -14.64 -0.82 27.68
CA ARG A 292 -13.88 -1.66 26.74
C ARG A 292 -14.70 -2.02 25.51
N LEU A 293 -15.98 -2.37 25.68
CA LEU A 293 -16.92 -2.63 24.60
C LEU A 293 -17.02 -1.43 23.66
N PHE A 294 -17.30 -0.23 24.19
CA PHE A 294 -17.49 0.96 23.38
C PHE A 294 -16.19 1.46 22.73
N THR A 295 -15.05 1.39 23.43
CA THR A 295 -13.75 1.73 22.83
C THR A 295 -13.37 0.72 21.73
N GLY A 296 -13.63 -0.56 21.95
CA GLY A 296 -13.39 -1.61 20.98
C GLY A 296 -14.32 -1.53 19.77
N LEU A 297 -15.58 -1.14 19.97
CA LEU A 297 -16.56 -0.93 18.91
C LEU A 297 -16.13 0.19 17.97
N ASP A 298 -15.68 1.31 18.55
CA ASP A 298 -15.21 2.46 17.78
C ASP A 298 -13.98 2.11 16.95
N ALA A 299 -12.98 1.47 17.57
CA ALA A 299 -11.79 1.01 16.86
C ALA A 299 -12.12 0.01 15.75
N ALA A 300 -13.01 -0.96 16.02
CA ALA A 300 -13.41 -1.97 15.04
C ALA A 300 -14.16 -1.36 13.86
N MET A 301 -15.05 -0.38 14.09
CA MET A 301 -15.78 0.29 13.02
C MET A 301 -14.89 1.16 12.14
N VAL A 302 -13.91 1.87 12.73
CA VAL A 302 -12.89 2.60 11.97
C VAL A 302 -12.09 1.65 11.08
N MET A 303 -11.67 0.49 11.60
CA MET A 303 -10.94 -0.51 10.82
C MET A 303 -11.79 -1.10 9.68
N VAL A 304 -13.07 -1.37 9.92
CA VAL A 304 -14.01 -1.82 8.89
C VAL A 304 -14.11 -0.80 7.76
N MET A 305 -14.29 0.47 8.12
CA MET A 305 -14.42 1.58 7.19
C MET A 305 -13.15 1.79 6.34
N ASP A 306 -11.97 1.69 6.95
CA ASP A 306 -10.68 1.78 6.26
C ASP A 306 -10.41 0.57 5.34
N SER A 307 -10.73 -0.64 5.81
CA SER A 307 -10.58 -1.86 5.00
C SER A 307 -11.46 -1.83 3.77
N LEU A 308 -12.74 -1.45 3.92
CA LEU A 308 -13.68 -1.31 2.81
C LEU A 308 -13.20 -0.24 1.82
N TYR A 309 -12.71 0.90 2.33
CA TYR A 309 -12.11 1.93 1.48
C TYR A 309 -10.93 1.38 0.69
N LYS A 310 -10.01 0.65 1.33
CA LYS A 310 -8.81 0.12 0.67
C LYS A 310 -9.12 -0.93 -0.38
N GLU A 311 -10.01 -1.88 -0.08
CA GLU A 311 -10.40 -2.93 -1.03
C GLU A 311 -11.08 -2.36 -2.28
N VAL A 312 -11.86 -1.28 -2.12
CA VAL A 312 -12.56 -0.60 -3.21
C VAL A 312 -11.63 0.32 -4.02
N ASN A 313 -10.56 0.83 -3.40
CA ASN A 313 -9.69 1.87 -3.99
C ASN A 313 -8.28 1.44 -4.40
N HIS A 314 -7.81 0.27 -3.96
CA HIS A 314 -6.53 -0.30 -4.39
C HIS A 314 -6.77 -1.55 -5.23
N PRO A 315 -6.76 -1.44 -6.58
CA PRO A 315 -6.93 -2.59 -7.45
C PRO A 315 -5.80 -3.60 -7.22
N ARG A 316 -6.09 -4.91 -7.31
CA ARG A 316 -5.09 -5.99 -7.15
C ARG A 316 -3.89 -5.82 -8.08
N PHE A 317 -4.16 -5.30 -9.28
CA PHE A 317 -3.15 -4.88 -10.23
C PHE A 317 -3.76 -3.90 -11.24
N ARG A 318 -2.90 -3.27 -12.06
CA ARG A 318 -3.33 -2.49 -13.23
C ARG A 318 -2.95 -3.23 -14.52
N ALA A 319 -3.84 -3.19 -15.50
CA ALA A 319 -3.61 -3.69 -16.85
C ALA A 319 -3.57 -2.54 -17.86
N LEU A 320 -2.66 -2.61 -18.82
CA LEU A 320 -2.58 -1.71 -19.97
C LEU A 320 -3.20 -2.42 -21.18
N VAL A 321 -4.30 -1.89 -21.71
CA VAL A 321 -5.01 -2.49 -22.85
C VAL A 321 -4.72 -1.70 -24.12
N LEU A 322 -4.14 -2.37 -25.12
CA LEU A 322 -3.85 -1.84 -26.46
C LEU A 322 -4.95 -2.27 -27.43
N TYR A 323 -5.48 -1.32 -28.21
CA TYR A 323 -6.44 -1.63 -29.27
C TYR A 323 -6.42 -0.62 -30.41
N GLU A 324 -6.83 -1.06 -31.61
CA GLU A 324 -6.96 -0.21 -32.79
C GLU A 324 -8.24 0.63 -32.71
N ASN A 325 -8.12 1.94 -32.87
CA ASN A 325 -9.26 2.85 -32.86
C ASN A 325 -9.81 3.15 -34.28
N GLY A 326 -9.62 2.22 -35.21
CA GLY A 326 -10.01 2.37 -36.62
C GLY A 326 -10.07 1.02 -37.34
N GLY A 327 -10.63 1.01 -38.56
CA GLY A 327 -10.69 -0.20 -39.39
C GLY A 327 -11.81 -1.18 -39.01
N TRP A 328 -11.63 -2.44 -39.43
CA TRP A 328 -12.67 -3.48 -39.34
C TRP A 328 -12.84 -4.09 -37.93
N HIS A 329 -11.88 -3.85 -37.04
CA HIS A 329 -11.82 -4.43 -35.69
C HIS A 329 -12.48 -3.57 -34.60
N VAL A 330 -12.87 -2.33 -34.92
CA VAL A 330 -13.51 -1.39 -33.97
C VAL A 330 -14.70 -2.01 -33.24
N LYS A 331 -15.50 -2.85 -33.93
CA LYS A 331 -16.65 -3.53 -33.32
C LYS A 331 -16.24 -4.57 -32.28
N TYR A 332 -15.19 -5.34 -32.56
CA TYR A 332 -14.64 -6.30 -31.61
C TYR A 332 -14.04 -5.57 -30.41
N SER A 333 -13.17 -4.59 -30.63
CA SER A 333 -12.55 -3.82 -29.55
C SER A 333 -13.56 -3.06 -28.69
N TRP A 334 -14.64 -2.53 -29.28
CA TRP A 334 -15.74 -1.98 -28.50
C TRP A 334 -16.41 -3.03 -27.60
N ARG A 335 -16.71 -4.22 -28.13
CA ARG A 335 -17.33 -5.32 -27.36
C ARG A 335 -16.39 -5.84 -26.27
N ALA A 336 -15.10 -5.98 -26.59
CA ALA A 336 -14.06 -6.42 -25.67
C ALA A 336 -13.87 -5.45 -24.51
N ARG A 337 -13.82 -4.13 -24.77
CA ARG A 337 -13.72 -3.11 -23.71
C ARG A 337 -14.91 -3.13 -22.77
N ASN A 338 -16.13 -3.31 -23.29
CA ASN A 338 -17.33 -3.43 -22.45
C ASN A 338 -17.28 -4.67 -21.55
N TRP A 339 -16.82 -5.80 -22.09
CA TRP A 339 -16.66 -7.02 -21.30
C TRP A 339 -15.52 -6.89 -20.28
N LEU A 340 -14.36 -6.35 -20.69
CA LEU A 340 -13.20 -6.11 -19.82
C LEU A 340 -13.51 -5.13 -18.69
N ALA A 341 -14.33 -4.11 -18.91
CA ALA A 341 -14.80 -3.23 -17.85
C ALA A 341 -15.56 -4.02 -16.77
N GLN A 342 -16.43 -4.95 -17.18
CA GLN A 342 -17.11 -5.84 -16.23
C GLN A 342 -16.12 -6.82 -15.57
N GLN A 343 -15.15 -7.37 -16.29
CA GLN A 343 -14.15 -8.27 -15.69
C GLN A 343 -13.22 -7.58 -14.70
N ALA A 344 -12.81 -6.34 -14.99
CA ALA A 344 -12.02 -5.48 -14.11
C ALA A 344 -12.73 -5.28 -12.77
N VAL A 345 -14.03 -5.05 -12.84
CA VAL A 345 -14.93 -5.01 -11.69
C VAL A 345 -14.99 -6.35 -10.98
N ASP A 346 -15.33 -7.43 -11.69
CA ASP A 346 -15.55 -8.76 -11.12
C ASP A 346 -14.27 -9.38 -10.50
N SER A 347 -13.10 -8.96 -10.97
CA SER A 347 -11.79 -9.50 -10.56
C SER A 347 -10.90 -8.49 -9.85
N ASN A 348 -11.44 -7.32 -9.49
CA ASN A 348 -10.76 -6.23 -8.79
C ASN A 348 -9.38 -5.85 -9.38
N PHE A 349 -9.35 -5.45 -10.65
CA PHE A 349 -8.17 -4.84 -11.27
C PHE A 349 -8.56 -3.55 -12.00
N ALA A 350 -7.60 -2.67 -12.25
CA ALA A 350 -7.83 -1.44 -13.01
C ALA A 350 -7.32 -1.57 -14.44
N ILE A 351 -7.92 -0.85 -15.36
CA ILE A 351 -7.54 -0.84 -16.77
C ILE A 351 -7.25 0.60 -17.20
N ASP A 352 -6.11 0.78 -17.86
CA ASP A 352 -5.83 1.97 -18.67
C ASP A 352 -5.75 1.54 -20.14
N TYR A 353 -6.24 2.39 -21.03
CA TYR A 353 -6.35 2.10 -22.46
C TYR A 353 -5.38 2.94 -23.27
N LEU A 354 -4.72 2.32 -24.26
CA LEU A 354 -3.95 3.01 -25.29
C LEU A 354 -4.42 2.62 -26.68
N THR A 355 -4.50 3.61 -27.55
CA THR A 355 -4.79 3.44 -28.98
C THR A 355 -3.57 3.66 -29.87
N HIS A 356 -2.41 3.88 -29.25
CA HIS A 356 -1.11 4.01 -29.90
C HIS A 356 0.01 3.62 -28.93
N THR A 357 1.15 3.18 -29.45
CA THR A 357 2.25 2.65 -28.63
C THR A 357 3.34 3.67 -28.32
N ASP A 358 3.23 4.90 -28.82
CA ASP A 358 4.27 5.94 -28.72
C ASP A 358 4.68 6.29 -27.29
N SER A 359 3.76 6.15 -26.33
CA SER A 359 4.00 6.41 -24.90
C SER A 359 4.58 5.22 -24.14
N ILE A 360 4.70 4.05 -24.77
CA ILE A 360 5.23 2.85 -24.11
C ILE A 360 6.72 3.07 -23.81
N SER A 361 7.04 3.06 -22.51
CA SER A 361 8.37 3.22 -21.94
C SER A 361 8.51 2.33 -20.70
N ASP A 362 9.73 2.09 -20.21
CA ASP A 362 9.92 1.35 -18.94
C ASP A 362 9.19 2.00 -17.77
N GLU A 363 9.18 3.34 -17.72
CA GLU A 363 8.46 4.08 -16.68
C GLU A 363 6.96 3.86 -16.76
N LEU A 364 6.37 3.89 -17.97
CA LEU A 364 4.96 3.59 -18.14
C LEU A 364 4.66 2.14 -17.74
N LEU A 365 5.42 1.19 -18.29
CA LEU A 365 5.20 -0.24 -18.07
C LEU A 365 5.42 -0.67 -16.61
N SER A 366 6.24 0.05 -15.84
CA SER A 366 6.44 -0.21 -14.40
C SER A 366 5.15 -0.11 -13.57
N ARG A 367 4.12 0.58 -14.10
CA ARG A 367 2.82 0.78 -13.44
C ARG A 367 1.85 -0.38 -13.68
N TYR A 368 2.17 -1.31 -14.60
CA TYR A 368 1.23 -2.32 -15.09
C TYR A 368 1.74 -3.74 -14.89
N ARG A 369 0.88 -4.57 -14.32
CA ARG A 369 1.15 -6.00 -14.15
C ARG A 369 0.84 -6.83 -15.39
N LEU A 370 -0.02 -6.32 -16.26
CA LEU A 370 -0.51 -7.04 -17.42
C LEU A 370 -0.62 -6.08 -18.62
N ILE A 371 -0.19 -6.55 -19.79
CA ILE A 371 -0.49 -5.92 -21.07
C ILE A 371 -1.51 -6.81 -21.79
N ILE A 372 -2.61 -6.23 -22.27
CA ILE A 372 -3.61 -6.92 -23.09
C ILE A 372 -3.63 -6.25 -24.46
N GLN A 373 -3.30 -6.98 -25.52
CA GLN A 373 -3.22 -6.46 -26.89
C GLN A 373 -4.36 -7.07 -27.72
N LEU A 374 -5.50 -6.36 -27.82
CA LEU A 374 -6.77 -6.88 -28.36
C LEU A 374 -6.76 -7.11 -29.87
N ASP A 375 -6.24 -6.15 -30.63
CA ASP A 375 -6.24 -6.17 -32.10
C ASP A 375 -5.18 -5.23 -32.66
N TYR A 376 -4.19 -4.83 -31.85
CA TYR A 376 -3.16 -3.87 -32.28
C TYR A 376 -2.01 -4.59 -32.97
N VAL A 377 -1.66 -4.19 -34.19
CA VAL A 377 -0.54 -4.77 -34.94
C VAL A 377 0.83 -4.49 -34.31
N PRO A 378 1.80 -5.42 -34.40
CA PRO A 378 3.16 -5.20 -33.89
C PRO A 378 4.03 -4.37 -34.85
N TYR A 379 3.71 -4.37 -36.16
CA TYR A 379 4.40 -3.53 -37.13
C TYR A 379 3.96 -2.07 -36.97
N GLY A 380 4.90 -1.14 -37.03
CA GLY A 380 4.65 0.29 -36.76
C GLY A 380 4.95 0.76 -35.33
N TRP A 381 5.23 -0.16 -34.39
CA TRP A 381 5.72 0.22 -33.06
C TRP A 381 7.08 0.93 -33.18
N LYS A 382 7.23 2.08 -32.52
CA LYS A 382 8.50 2.81 -32.50
C LYS A 382 9.58 2.03 -31.74
N PRO A 383 10.88 2.16 -32.10
CA PRO A 383 11.97 1.41 -31.46
C PRO A 383 12.01 1.52 -29.93
N ALA A 384 11.70 2.69 -29.36
CA ALA A 384 11.66 2.85 -27.89
C ALA A 384 10.57 2.00 -27.22
N ALA A 385 9.37 1.97 -27.81
CA ALA A 385 8.25 1.14 -27.35
C ALA A 385 8.56 -0.35 -27.51
N GLN A 386 9.17 -0.72 -28.64
CA GLN A 386 9.63 -2.09 -28.91
C GLN A 386 10.59 -2.58 -27.83
N GLU A 387 11.63 -1.80 -27.53
CA GLU A 387 12.64 -2.16 -26.53
C GLU A 387 12.09 -2.20 -25.10
N ALA A 388 11.19 -1.28 -24.73
CA ALA A 388 10.54 -1.31 -23.43
C ALA A 388 9.64 -2.55 -23.26
N PHE A 389 8.85 -2.90 -24.29
CA PHE A 389 8.03 -4.10 -24.30
C PHE A 389 8.88 -5.37 -24.23
N LYS A 390 9.93 -5.44 -25.05
CA LYS A 390 10.89 -6.55 -25.04
C LYS A 390 11.45 -6.79 -23.63
N ARG A 391 11.97 -5.75 -22.96
CA ARG A 391 12.47 -5.87 -21.58
C ARG A 391 11.39 -6.31 -20.61
N TYR A 392 10.19 -5.76 -20.71
CA TYR A 392 9.06 -6.14 -19.87
C TYR A 392 8.76 -7.65 -19.94
N ILE A 393 8.82 -8.21 -21.15
CA ILE A 393 8.59 -9.64 -21.40
C ILE A 393 9.79 -10.51 -21.00
N GLU A 394 11.00 -10.16 -21.43
CA GLU A 394 12.21 -10.94 -21.16
C GLU A 394 12.53 -11.00 -19.66
N GLU A 395 12.38 -9.89 -18.94
CA GLU A 395 12.70 -9.79 -17.52
C GLU A 395 11.55 -10.24 -16.59
N GLY A 396 10.38 -10.59 -17.14
CA GLY A 396 9.24 -11.04 -16.34
C GLY A 396 8.63 -9.96 -15.43
N ARG A 397 8.68 -8.69 -15.85
CA ARG A 397 8.14 -7.56 -15.08
C ARG A 397 6.61 -7.63 -14.93
N GLY A 398 5.93 -8.35 -15.82
CA GLY A 398 4.51 -8.67 -15.73
C GLY A 398 4.11 -9.79 -16.67
N GLY A 399 2.94 -9.68 -17.30
CA GLY A 399 2.43 -10.66 -18.26
C GLY A 399 1.83 -10.03 -19.51
N TRP A 400 1.53 -10.87 -20.50
CA TRP A 400 0.95 -10.45 -21.77
C TRP A 400 -0.16 -11.39 -22.25
N VAL A 401 -1.26 -10.81 -22.72
CA VAL A 401 -2.31 -11.54 -23.44
C VAL A 401 -2.49 -10.85 -24.79
N GLY A 402 -2.14 -11.53 -25.87
CA GLY A 402 -2.24 -11.01 -27.23
C GLY A 402 -3.28 -11.70 -28.07
N PHE A 403 -3.83 -10.97 -29.02
CA PHE A 403 -4.93 -11.45 -29.85
C PHE A 403 -4.69 -11.16 -31.34
N HIS A 404 -5.22 -12.04 -32.19
CA HIS A 404 -5.44 -11.84 -33.63
C HIS A 404 -4.27 -11.12 -34.36
N HIS A 405 -4.39 -9.80 -34.56
CA HIS A 405 -3.41 -8.91 -35.19
C HIS A 405 -2.00 -8.95 -34.61
N ALA A 406 -1.81 -9.40 -33.37
CA ALA A 406 -0.48 -9.65 -32.81
C ALA A 406 0.36 -10.61 -33.68
N THR A 407 -0.26 -11.41 -34.55
CA THR A 407 0.43 -12.32 -35.48
C THR A 407 0.53 -11.84 -36.92
N LEU A 408 0.15 -10.60 -37.23
CA LEU A 408 0.45 -10.01 -38.54
C LEU A 408 1.96 -9.68 -38.61
N LEU A 409 2.76 -10.72 -38.82
CA LEU A 409 4.21 -10.70 -38.83
C LEU A 409 4.73 -10.87 -40.26
N GLY A 410 5.24 -9.80 -40.82
CA GLY A 410 5.71 -9.68 -42.21
C GLY A 410 6.11 -8.24 -42.50
N GLU A 411 6.37 -7.92 -43.77
CA GLU A 411 6.51 -6.52 -44.19
C GLU A 411 5.16 -5.99 -44.65
N PHE A 412 4.62 -5.05 -43.89
CA PHE A 412 3.32 -4.42 -44.12
C PHE A 412 3.49 -2.91 -44.10
N ASP A 413 2.78 -2.20 -44.97
CA ASP A 413 2.71 -0.73 -44.95
C ASP A 413 4.08 -0.01 -44.90
N HIS A 414 5.07 -0.58 -45.59
CA HIS A 414 6.48 -0.13 -45.59
C HIS A 414 7.24 -0.29 -44.27
N PHE A 415 6.68 -0.96 -43.27
CA PHE A 415 7.37 -1.32 -42.04
C PHE A 415 8.05 -2.69 -42.18
N PRO A 416 9.31 -2.83 -41.71
CA PRO A 416 9.97 -4.13 -41.66
C PRO A 416 9.35 -4.98 -40.54
N MET A 417 9.46 -6.30 -40.69
CA MET A 417 9.09 -7.23 -39.63
C MET A 417 9.99 -7.03 -38.42
N TRP A 418 9.41 -7.02 -37.22
CA TRP A 418 10.16 -6.92 -35.97
C TRP A 418 10.74 -8.30 -35.59
N PRO A 419 12.08 -8.51 -35.67
CA PRO A 419 12.65 -9.86 -35.55
C PRO A 419 12.41 -10.51 -34.19
N TRP A 420 12.55 -9.74 -33.11
CA TRP A 420 12.33 -10.27 -31.77
C TRP A 420 10.88 -10.71 -31.54
N PHE A 421 9.89 -9.93 -32.01
CA PHE A 421 8.48 -10.30 -31.85
C PHE A 421 8.12 -11.51 -32.73
N HIS A 422 8.73 -11.60 -33.92
CA HIS A 422 8.66 -12.78 -34.78
C HIS A 422 9.13 -14.06 -34.06
N ASP A 423 10.30 -14.03 -33.43
CA ASP A 423 10.81 -15.16 -32.63
C ASP A 423 9.93 -15.44 -31.40
N PHE A 424 9.46 -14.38 -30.72
CA PHE A 424 8.58 -14.48 -29.57
C PHE A 424 7.25 -15.20 -29.91
N MET A 425 6.73 -15.02 -31.12
CA MET A 425 5.50 -15.67 -31.60
C MET A 425 5.72 -17.06 -32.20
N GLY A 426 6.90 -17.66 -32.03
CA GLY A 426 7.21 -19.00 -32.52
C GLY A 426 7.92 -19.04 -33.88
N GLY A 427 8.38 -17.88 -34.36
CA GLY A 427 9.11 -17.74 -35.62
C GLY A 427 8.22 -17.83 -36.85
N ILE A 428 6.92 -17.57 -36.72
CA ILE A 428 5.91 -17.62 -37.79
C ILE A 428 5.88 -16.33 -38.61
N ARG A 429 5.64 -16.45 -39.90
CA ARG A 429 5.37 -15.32 -40.79
C ARG A 429 3.98 -15.47 -41.39
N TRP A 430 3.23 -14.38 -41.41
CA TRP A 430 1.91 -14.34 -42.05
C TRP A 430 2.02 -14.69 -43.53
N LYS A 431 1.08 -15.51 -44.03
CA LYS A 431 1.10 -16.02 -45.41
C LYS A 431 -0.19 -15.71 -46.18
N ASP A 432 -1.34 -16.05 -45.62
CA ASP A 432 -2.65 -15.91 -46.26
C ASP A 432 -3.77 -15.97 -45.22
N TYR A 433 -5.04 -15.79 -45.62
CA TYR A 433 -6.19 -15.79 -44.70
C TYR A 433 -7.54 -16.10 -45.36
N ILE A 434 -8.52 -16.55 -44.57
CA ILE A 434 -9.90 -16.77 -45.02
C ILE A 434 -10.71 -15.46 -44.96
N ALA A 435 -10.65 -14.65 -46.02
CA ALA A 435 -11.30 -13.32 -46.07
C ALA A 435 -12.83 -13.29 -45.88
N ARG A 436 -13.53 -14.41 -46.07
CA ARG A 436 -15.01 -14.49 -45.94
C ARG A 436 -15.50 -14.92 -44.57
N PHE A 437 -14.60 -15.06 -43.60
CA PHE A 437 -14.83 -15.71 -42.31
C PHE A 437 -15.24 -17.18 -42.45
N ALA A 438 -14.85 -18.01 -41.49
CA ALA A 438 -15.35 -19.37 -41.38
C ALA A 438 -15.67 -19.71 -39.94
N LYS A 439 -16.68 -20.56 -39.74
CA LYS A 439 -16.82 -21.29 -38.48
C LYS A 439 -15.85 -22.46 -38.46
N ALA A 440 -15.32 -22.81 -37.30
CA ALA A 440 -14.44 -23.97 -37.12
C ALA A 440 -14.52 -24.52 -35.70
N THR A 441 -14.14 -25.78 -35.54
CA THR A 441 -13.96 -26.42 -34.23
C THR A 441 -12.52 -26.27 -33.79
N VAL A 442 -12.31 -25.73 -32.59
CA VAL A 442 -11.00 -25.69 -31.92
C VAL A 442 -10.93 -26.84 -30.93
N ARG A 443 -9.85 -27.61 -30.99
CA ARG A 443 -9.55 -28.73 -30.08
C ARG A 443 -8.56 -28.26 -29.03
N VAL A 444 -8.85 -28.56 -27.77
CA VAL A 444 -7.95 -28.32 -26.65
C VAL A 444 -6.87 -29.40 -26.65
N GLU A 445 -5.61 -28.99 -26.52
CA GLU A 445 -4.46 -29.91 -26.48
C GLU A 445 -3.89 -30.04 -25.07
N ASP A 446 -3.92 -28.96 -24.26
CA ASP A 446 -3.48 -28.96 -22.87
C ASP A 446 -4.62 -28.53 -21.95
N HIS A 447 -5.23 -29.51 -21.31
CA HIS A 447 -6.33 -29.34 -20.36
C HIS A 447 -5.87 -28.91 -18.96
N ASP A 448 -4.61 -29.20 -18.62
CA ASP A 448 -4.07 -28.93 -17.29
C ASP A 448 -3.64 -27.46 -17.17
N HIS A 449 -3.32 -26.82 -18.31
CA HIS A 449 -2.93 -25.42 -18.33
C HIS A 449 -3.99 -24.51 -17.69
N PRO A 450 -3.62 -23.56 -16.80
CA PRO A 450 -4.57 -22.69 -16.09
C PRO A 450 -5.54 -21.92 -17.00
N VAL A 451 -5.13 -21.63 -18.24
CA VAL A 451 -5.95 -20.95 -19.26
C VAL A 451 -7.16 -21.81 -19.67
N PHE A 452 -7.05 -23.14 -19.67
CA PHE A 452 -8.09 -24.08 -20.12
C PHE A 452 -8.91 -24.69 -18.98
N GLN A 453 -8.73 -24.21 -17.75
CA GLN A 453 -9.50 -24.66 -16.60
C GLN A 453 -11.01 -24.43 -16.80
N GLY A 454 -11.76 -25.53 -16.85
CA GLY A 454 -13.20 -25.55 -17.08
C GLY A 454 -13.63 -25.39 -18.54
N ILE A 455 -12.73 -25.60 -19.50
CA ILE A 455 -13.01 -25.60 -20.94
C ILE A 455 -13.19 -27.05 -21.44
N PRO A 456 -14.21 -27.34 -22.28
CA PRO A 456 -14.39 -28.67 -22.88
C PRO A 456 -13.28 -29.03 -23.88
N ASP A 457 -13.12 -30.32 -24.21
CA ASP A 457 -12.16 -30.88 -25.18
C ASP A 457 -12.18 -30.20 -26.55
N SER A 458 -13.31 -29.62 -26.92
CA SER A 458 -13.40 -28.74 -28.07
C SER A 458 -14.52 -27.73 -27.91
N PHE A 459 -14.41 -26.62 -28.64
CA PHE A 459 -15.43 -25.59 -28.75
C PHE A 459 -15.50 -25.07 -30.18
N VAL A 460 -16.66 -24.53 -30.56
CA VAL A 460 -16.90 -24.05 -31.93
C VAL A 460 -16.78 -22.54 -31.97
N VAL A 461 -15.81 -22.05 -32.73
CA VAL A 461 -15.72 -20.63 -33.08
C VAL A 461 -16.67 -20.38 -34.25
N GLN A 462 -17.73 -19.61 -34.00
CA GLN A 462 -18.83 -19.42 -34.96
C GLN A 462 -18.45 -18.60 -36.18
N LYS A 463 -17.47 -17.71 -36.04
CA LYS A 463 -17.06 -16.80 -37.10
C LYS A 463 -15.70 -16.19 -36.76
N GLU A 464 -14.69 -16.48 -37.57
CA GLU A 464 -13.36 -15.89 -37.43
C GLU A 464 -12.65 -15.77 -38.79
N GLU A 465 -11.77 -14.79 -38.91
CA GLU A 465 -10.84 -14.60 -40.03
C GLU A 465 -9.58 -15.43 -39.76
N TRP A 466 -9.55 -16.67 -40.22
CA TRP A 466 -8.43 -17.57 -39.96
C TRP A 466 -7.23 -17.19 -40.82
N TYR A 467 -6.11 -16.88 -40.18
CA TYR A 467 -4.82 -16.62 -40.82
C TYR A 467 -4.10 -17.95 -41.02
N THR A 468 -3.22 -17.99 -41.99
CA THR A 468 -2.26 -19.07 -42.16
C THR A 468 -0.87 -18.49 -42.11
N TYR A 469 0.05 -19.28 -41.57
CA TYR A 469 1.45 -18.91 -41.47
C TYR A 469 2.30 -19.77 -42.43
N ASP A 470 3.53 -19.34 -42.68
CA ASP A 470 4.49 -20.07 -43.48
C ASP A 470 4.85 -21.45 -42.91
N LYS A 471 4.74 -21.61 -41.58
CA LYS A 471 4.98 -22.86 -40.84
C LYS A 471 4.26 -22.86 -39.48
N SER A 472 4.12 -24.04 -38.88
CA SER A 472 3.57 -24.19 -37.52
C SER A 472 4.51 -23.57 -36.46
N PRO A 473 4.00 -22.81 -35.47
CA PRO A 473 4.80 -22.28 -34.36
C PRO A 473 5.22 -23.36 -33.37
N ARG A 474 4.57 -24.54 -33.41
CA ARG A 474 4.67 -25.64 -32.43
C ARG A 474 6.11 -26.02 -32.03
N PRO A 475 7.13 -26.03 -32.92
CA PRO A 475 8.50 -26.33 -32.49
C PRO A 475 9.10 -25.31 -31.50
N ASN A 476 8.52 -24.12 -31.40
CA ASN A 476 9.09 -22.99 -30.66
C ASN A 476 8.24 -22.51 -29.47
N VAL A 477 7.00 -23.02 -29.33
CA VAL A 477 6.02 -22.58 -28.34
C VAL A 477 5.31 -23.78 -27.73
N HIS A 478 4.71 -23.60 -26.56
CA HIS A 478 3.81 -24.60 -25.98
C HIS A 478 2.38 -24.35 -26.48
N VAL A 479 1.88 -25.26 -27.30
CA VAL A 479 0.55 -25.18 -27.92
C VAL A 479 -0.51 -25.65 -26.95
N LEU A 480 -1.54 -24.84 -26.76
CA LEU A 480 -2.64 -25.13 -25.85
C LEU A 480 -3.92 -25.55 -26.59
N ALA A 481 -4.12 -25.07 -27.83
CA ALA A 481 -5.24 -25.50 -28.68
C ALA A 481 -4.94 -25.28 -30.18
N SER A 482 -5.56 -26.10 -31.03
CA SER A 482 -5.46 -26.04 -32.50
C SER A 482 -6.83 -26.10 -33.16
N VAL A 483 -6.97 -25.47 -34.33
CA VAL A 483 -8.20 -25.54 -35.13
C VAL A 483 -8.22 -26.78 -36.01
N ASP A 484 -9.36 -27.45 -36.10
CA ASP A 484 -9.59 -28.54 -37.05
C ASP A 484 -10.09 -27.98 -38.39
N GLU A 485 -9.17 -27.79 -39.34
CA GLU A 485 -9.44 -27.18 -40.64
C GLU A 485 -10.44 -27.97 -41.51
N ASN A 486 -10.71 -29.25 -41.19
CA ASN A 486 -11.75 -30.03 -41.88
C ASN A 486 -13.16 -29.62 -41.49
N THR A 487 -13.29 -28.86 -40.39
CA THR A 487 -14.56 -28.35 -39.89
C THR A 487 -14.86 -26.94 -40.38
N TYR A 488 -13.98 -26.35 -41.19
CA TYR A 488 -14.22 -25.04 -41.79
C TYR A 488 -15.53 -25.04 -42.57
N TYR A 489 -16.36 -24.06 -42.27
CA TYR A 489 -17.57 -23.80 -43.02
C TYR A 489 -17.79 -22.28 -43.22
N PRO A 490 -17.98 -21.84 -44.47
CA PRO A 490 -17.85 -22.62 -45.71
C PRO A 490 -16.45 -23.26 -45.87
N ASP A 491 -16.39 -24.43 -46.52
CA ASP A 491 -15.09 -25.09 -46.77
C ASP A 491 -14.22 -24.20 -47.68
N THR A 492 -12.90 -24.35 -47.54
CA THR A 492 -11.91 -23.51 -48.20
C THR A 492 -10.66 -24.30 -48.57
N THR A 493 -9.93 -23.83 -49.57
CA THR A 493 -8.60 -24.32 -49.93
C THR A 493 -7.47 -23.64 -49.15
N VAL A 494 -7.76 -22.54 -48.45
CA VAL A 494 -6.80 -21.84 -47.59
C VAL A 494 -6.68 -22.61 -46.28
N LYS A 495 -5.63 -23.43 -46.19
CA LYS A 495 -5.36 -24.37 -45.09
C LYS A 495 -3.87 -24.40 -44.78
N MET A 496 -3.54 -24.58 -43.51
CA MET A 496 -2.17 -24.62 -42.99
C MET A 496 -1.69 -26.05 -42.69
N GLY A 497 -2.62 -26.98 -42.45
CA GLY A 497 -2.30 -28.31 -41.91
C GLY A 497 -2.29 -28.30 -40.38
N ASP A 498 -1.10 -28.41 -39.77
CA ASP A 498 -0.97 -28.20 -38.31
C ASP A 498 -1.18 -26.72 -38.00
N HIS A 499 -2.29 -26.39 -37.33
CA HIS A 499 -2.75 -25.02 -37.14
C HIS A 499 -3.04 -24.71 -35.66
N PRO A 500 -2.00 -24.47 -34.85
CA PRO A 500 -2.12 -23.93 -33.50
C PRO A 500 -2.82 -22.56 -33.49
N VAL A 501 -3.72 -22.35 -32.53
CA VAL A 501 -4.52 -21.12 -32.40
C VAL A 501 -4.49 -20.54 -30.99
N ILE A 502 -4.03 -21.28 -29.99
CA ILE A 502 -3.73 -20.72 -28.66
C ILE A 502 -2.42 -21.32 -28.19
N TRP A 503 -1.46 -20.48 -27.80
CA TRP A 503 -0.15 -20.95 -27.34
C TRP A 503 0.54 -19.96 -26.38
N THR A 504 1.55 -20.45 -25.66
CA THR A 504 2.45 -19.65 -24.81
C THR A 504 3.91 -19.86 -25.22
N ASN A 505 4.73 -18.83 -25.08
CA ASN A 505 6.17 -18.92 -25.23
C ASN A 505 6.85 -19.00 -23.85
N GLU A 506 7.27 -20.19 -23.44
CA GLU A 506 7.88 -20.43 -22.14
C GLU A 506 9.36 -20.00 -22.05
N LYS A 507 9.95 -19.51 -23.15
CA LYS A 507 11.37 -19.11 -23.20
C LYS A 507 11.64 -17.72 -22.61
N VAL A 508 10.61 -16.95 -22.30
CA VAL A 508 10.71 -15.58 -21.74
C VAL A 508 10.27 -15.54 -20.28
N GLY A 509 10.70 -14.52 -19.53
CA GLY A 509 10.40 -14.41 -18.10
C GLY A 509 8.94 -14.10 -17.77
N ALA A 510 8.23 -13.40 -18.65
CA ALA A 510 6.82 -13.04 -18.46
C ALA A 510 5.88 -14.19 -18.84
N ARG A 511 4.84 -14.42 -18.03
CA ARG A 511 3.72 -15.26 -18.45
C ARG A 511 3.02 -14.60 -19.63
N ASN A 512 2.90 -15.32 -20.72
CA ASN A 512 2.34 -14.81 -21.96
C ASN A 512 1.42 -15.83 -22.61
N VAL A 513 0.34 -15.39 -23.23
CA VAL A 513 -0.50 -16.26 -24.05
C VAL A 513 -1.01 -15.49 -25.25
N TYR A 514 -0.91 -16.11 -26.41
CA TYR A 514 -1.57 -15.66 -27.62
C TYR A 514 -2.88 -16.43 -27.81
N ILE A 515 -3.95 -15.71 -28.12
CA ILE A 515 -5.26 -16.26 -28.46
C ILE A 515 -5.59 -15.79 -29.88
N PHE A 516 -5.72 -16.72 -30.82
CA PHE A 516 -5.95 -16.42 -32.23
C PHE A 516 -7.18 -15.55 -32.47
N MET A 517 -8.29 -15.95 -31.86
CA MET A 517 -9.59 -15.33 -32.12
C MET A 517 -9.62 -13.90 -31.59
N GLY A 518 -10.11 -12.96 -32.40
CA GLY A 518 -10.15 -11.55 -32.03
C GLY A 518 -10.67 -10.60 -33.11
N HIS A 519 -11.36 -11.08 -34.14
CA HIS A 519 -11.88 -10.21 -35.20
C HIS A 519 -13.34 -9.76 -34.98
N ASP A 520 -14.24 -10.66 -34.60
CA ASP A 520 -15.69 -10.40 -34.61
C ASP A 520 -16.26 -10.31 -33.18
N PRO A 521 -17.12 -9.33 -32.86
CA PRO A 521 -17.72 -9.21 -31.53
C PRO A 521 -18.57 -10.42 -31.10
N ILE A 522 -19.02 -11.28 -32.03
CA ILE A 522 -19.80 -12.50 -31.72
C ILE A 522 -19.03 -13.47 -30.80
N LEU A 523 -17.70 -13.38 -30.76
CA LEU A 523 -16.86 -14.18 -29.85
C LEU A 523 -17.28 -14.02 -28.39
N PHE A 524 -17.76 -12.84 -27.98
CA PHE A 524 -18.19 -12.59 -26.60
C PHE A 524 -19.56 -13.20 -26.24
N ASP A 525 -20.28 -13.77 -27.20
CA ASP A 525 -21.50 -14.52 -26.92
C ASP A 525 -21.16 -15.96 -26.48
N ASP A 526 -19.98 -16.46 -26.86
CA ASP A 526 -19.46 -17.76 -26.47
C ASP A 526 -18.93 -17.76 -25.02
N SER A 527 -19.33 -18.76 -24.23
CA SER A 527 -18.90 -18.90 -22.83
C SER A 527 -17.47 -19.43 -22.69
N ALA A 528 -17.02 -20.32 -23.58
CA ALA A 528 -15.65 -20.83 -23.60
C ALA A 528 -14.67 -19.71 -23.93
N TYR A 529 -14.96 -18.87 -24.94
CA TYR A 529 -14.12 -17.72 -25.28
C TYR A 529 -13.95 -16.76 -24.09
N ARG A 530 -15.05 -16.35 -23.46
CA ARG A 530 -15.02 -15.48 -22.26
C ARG A 530 -14.24 -16.12 -21.11
N ARG A 531 -14.40 -17.43 -20.90
CA ARG A 531 -13.72 -18.15 -19.82
C ARG A 531 -12.22 -18.27 -20.09
N ILE A 532 -11.81 -18.59 -21.31
CA ILE A 532 -10.40 -18.61 -21.74
C ILE A 532 -9.77 -17.23 -21.52
N PHE A 533 -10.44 -16.15 -21.93
CA PHE A 533 -9.91 -14.80 -21.75
C PHE A 533 -9.80 -14.42 -20.25
N ALA A 534 -10.82 -14.73 -19.43
CA ALA A 534 -10.76 -14.47 -17.99
C ALA A 534 -9.64 -15.28 -17.30
N ASN A 535 -9.50 -16.56 -17.64
CA ASN A 535 -8.43 -17.42 -17.14
C ASN A 535 -7.04 -16.88 -17.58
N ALA A 536 -6.90 -16.43 -18.83
CA ALA A 536 -5.68 -15.83 -19.36
C ALA A 536 -5.28 -14.55 -18.61
N ILE A 537 -6.23 -13.66 -18.31
CA ILE A 537 -5.98 -12.45 -17.50
C ILE A 537 -5.46 -12.85 -16.10
N SER A 538 -6.16 -13.77 -15.43
CA SER A 538 -5.77 -14.22 -14.08
C SER A 538 -4.39 -14.89 -14.07
N TRP A 539 -4.13 -15.76 -15.04
CA TRP A 539 -2.88 -16.50 -15.14
C TRP A 539 -1.70 -15.58 -15.51
N ALA A 540 -1.87 -14.70 -16.50
CA ALA A 540 -0.80 -13.82 -16.96
C ALA A 540 -0.48 -12.70 -15.95
N ALA A 541 -1.47 -12.19 -15.21
CA ALA A 541 -1.25 -11.20 -14.15
C ALA A 541 -0.66 -11.80 -12.85
N SER A 542 -0.71 -13.13 -12.70
CA SER A 542 -0.08 -13.82 -11.58
C SER A 542 1.43 -13.62 -11.60
N THR A 543 2.07 -13.74 -10.44
CA THR A 543 3.51 -13.96 -10.39
C THR A 543 3.86 -15.33 -10.98
N PRO A 544 4.80 -15.41 -11.96
CA PRO A 544 5.32 -16.68 -12.44
C PRO A 544 5.78 -17.54 -11.26
N SER A 545 5.14 -18.69 -11.06
CA SER A 545 5.79 -19.80 -10.38
C SER A 545 6.76 -20.36 -11.40
N LEU A 546 8.01 -20.59 -11.02
CA LEU A 546 9.04 -21.13 -11.90
C LEU A 546 8.53 -22.43 -12.59
N PRO A 547 8.86 -22.66 -13.87
CA PRO A 547 8.32 -23.78 -14.64
C PRO A 547 8.67 -25.14 -14.03
N ALA A 548 7.70 -26.06 -14.09
CA ALA A 548 7.73 -27.38 -13.45
C ALA A 548 8.85 -28.31 -13.96
N SER A 549 9.48 -28.00 -15.08
CA SER A 549 10.59 -28.77 -15.65
C SER A 549 11.93 -28.58 -14.92
N ALA A 550 12.00 -27.66 -13.94
CA ALA A 550 13.09 -27.59 -12.96
C ALA A 550 12.74 -28.25 -11.62
N ILE A 551 11.55 -28.85 -11.50
CA ILE A 551 11.10 -29.57 -10.30
C ILE A 551 11.52 -31.04 -10.46
N THR A 552 12.76 -31.33 -10.09
CA THR A 552 12.99 -32.53 -9.28
C THR A 552 11.99 -32.49 -8.12
N PRO A 553 11.31 -33.60 -7.75
CA PRO A 553 10.28 -33.58 -6.71
C PRO A 553 10.80 -32.80 -5.51
N ALA A 554 10.02 -31.81 -5.04
CA ALA A 554 10.42 -31.02 -3.89
C ALA A 554 10.84 -31.99 -2.79
N PRO A 555 12.08 -31.88 -2.25
CA PRO A 555 12.43 -32.68 -1.10
C PRO A 555 11.40 -32.38 -0.01
N ALA A 556 10.95 -33.40 0.70
CA ALA A 556 9.85 -33.32 1.66
C ALA A 556 10.08 -32.33 2.83
N HIS A 557 11.20 -31.58 2.83
CA HIS A 557 11.62 -30.65 3.86
C HIS A 557 12.22 -29.37 3.25
N PRO A 558 11.94 -28.19 3.84
CA PRO A 558 12.51 -26.91 3.40
C PRO A 558 14.05 -26.90 3.52
N ARG A 559 14.73 -26.14 2.65
CA ARG A 559 16.20 -26.02 2.62
C ARG A 559 16.78 -25.50 3.95
N TYR A 560 16.06 -24.58 4.58
CA TYR A 560 16.33 -24.07 5.92
C TYR A 560 15.05 -23.44 6.49
N HIS A 561 15.06 -23.16 7.79
CA HIS A 561 14.00 -22.45 8.51
C HIS A 561 14.53 -21.08 8.96
N ALA A 562 13.75 -20.03 8.71
CA ALA A 562 14.01 -18.68 9.14
C ALA A 562 12.86 -18.17 10.03
N LEU A 563 13.20 -17.42 11.08
CA LEU A 563 12.23 -16.77 11.97
C LEU A 563 12.49 -15.26 12.02
N ALA A 564 11.51 -14.47 11.63
CA ALA A 564 11.56 -13.01 11.75
C ALA A 564 10.82 -12.50 13.00
N PHE A 565 11.52 -11.75 13.82
CA PHE A 565 10.95 -10.97 14.92
C PHE A 565 10.67 -9.54 14.46
N TYR A 566 9.53 -9.02 14.87
CA TYR A 566 9.13 -7.63 14.66
C TYR A 566 8.30 -7.12 15.83
N SER A 567 8.06 -5.82 15.88
CA SER A 567 7.19 -5.16 16.86
C SER A 567 6.18 -4.28 16.14
N ASN A 568 4.96 -4.23 16.66
CA ASN A 568 3.90 -3.34 16.19
C ASN A 568 3.76 -2.07 17.06
N THR A 569 4.60 -1.94 18.10
CA THR A 569 4.50 -0.88 19.12
C THR A 569 5.73 0.04 19.12
N VAL A 570 6.55 -0.04 18.07
CA VAL A 570 7.65 0.90 17.79
C VAL A 570 7.16 2.02 16.87
N GLU A 571 8.05 2.91 16.47
CA GLU A 571 7.75 3.97 15.50
C GLU A 571 7.07 3.43 14.23
N GLN A 572 6.10 4.17 13.69
CA GLN A 572 5.25 3.69 12.59
C GLN A 572 6.06 3.33 11.35
N ASP A 573 7.07 4.11 10.99
CA ASP A 573 7.94 3.84 9.83
C ASP A 573 8.74 2.53 9.99
N HIS A 574 9.11 2.17 11.22
CA HIS A 574 9.72 0.89 11.53
C HIS A 574 8.73 -0.27 11.41
N VAL A 575 7.45 -0.05 11.77
CA VAL A 575 6.37 -1.04 11.59
C VAL A 575 6.09 -1.27 10.10
N ASP A 576 6.02 -0.21 9.31
CA ASP A 576 5.72 -0.30 7.88
C ASP A 576 6.84 -1.00 7.11
N PHE A 577 8.10 -0.69 7.44
CA PHE A 577 9.24 -1.47 6.95
C PHE A 577 9.12 -2.97 7.27
N ALA A 578 8.82 -3.32 8.52
CA ALA A 578 8.71 -4.72 8.91
C ALA A 578 7.58 -5.44 8.15
N ARG A 579 6.45 -4.78 7.91
CA ARG A 579 5.33 -5.35 7.12
C ARG A 579 5.75 -5.64 5.68
N ASP A 580 6.46 -4.72 5.04
CA ASP A 580 6.93 -4.89 3.66
C ASP A 580 7.95 -6.01 3.55
N ILE A 581 8.90 -6.09 4.49
CA ILE A 581 9.90 -7.16 4.51
C ILE A 581 9.29 -8.52 4.82
N ILE A 582 8.28 -8.59 5.69
CA ILE A 582 7.54 -9.83 5.93
C ILE A 582 6.89 -10.32 4.63
N ARG A 583 6.24 -9.44 3.87
CA ARG A 583 5.65 -9.79 2.57
C ARG A 583 6.74 -10.26 1.59
N PHE A 584 7.81 -9.48 1.46
CA PHE A 584 8.94 -9.79 0.58
C PHE A 584 9.54 -11.17 0.86
N TYR A 585 9.84 -11.49 2.12
CA TYR A 585 10.42 -12.78 2.48
C TYR A 585 9.43 -13.94 2.49
N SER A 586 8.13 -13.69 2.72
CA SER A 586 7.10 -14.71 2.53
C SER A 586 7.03 -15.15 1.06
N ASP A 587 7.08 -14.19 0.13
CA ASP A 587 7.13 -14.47 -1.31
C ASP A 587 8.46 -15.14 -1.71
N LEU A 588 9.58 -14.72 -1.12
CA LEU A 588 10.88 -15.32 -1.37
C LEU A 588 10.96 -16.77 -0.87
N ALA A 589 10.39 -17.05 0.30
CA ALA A 589 10.33 -18.38 0.89
C ALA A 589 9.62 -19.38 -0.04
N ALA A 590 8.49 -18.97 -0.61
CA ALA A 590 7.76 -19.75 -1.61
C ALA A 590 8.59 -20.00 -2.89
N ARG A 591 9.36 -19.00 -3.34
CA ARG A 591 10.20 -19.09 -4.54
C ARG A 591 11.48 -19.92 -4.35
N HIS A 592 12.08 -19.89 -3.16
CA HIS A 592 13.42 -20.44 -2.89
C HIS A 592 13.42 -21.70 -2.00
N ASN A 593 12.24 -22.22 -1.65
CA ASN A 593 12.01 -23.45 -0.88
C ASN A 593 12.68 -23.44 0.51
N PHE A 594 12.42 -22.39 1.29
CA PHE A 594 12.75 -22.34 2.72
C PHE A 594 11.49 -22.02 3.53
N ALA A 595 11.48 -22.34 4.82
CA ALA A 595 10.38 -21.98 5.71
C ALA A 595 10.64 -20.61 6.32
N PHE A 596 9.62 -19.74 6.30
CA PHE A 596 9.70 -18.40 6.87
C PHE A 596 8.56 -18.17 7.86
N ASP A 597 8.91 -18.19 9.14
CA ASP A 597 7.98 -17.89 10.23
C ASP A 597 8.17 -16.44 10.68
N THR A 598 7.10 -15.84 11.21
CA THR A 598 7.14 -14.48 11.77
C THR A 598 6.50 -14.45 13.15
N THR A 599 7.00 -13.61 14.05
CA THR A 599 6.39 -13.40 15.36
C THR A 599 6.58 -11.97 15.83
N SER A 600 5.51 -11.37 16.37
CA SER A 600 5.60 -10.13 17.15
C SER A 600 5.72 -10.38 18.66
N ASN A 601 5.64 -11.64 19.09
CA ASN A 601 5.84 -12.03 20.48
C ASN A 601 7.32 -12.30 20.73
N TRP A 602 8.02 -11.33 21.32
CA TRP A 602 9.44 -11.43 21.68
C TRP A 602 9.73 -12.46 22.78
N ALA A 603 8.73 -12.95 23.53
CA ALA A 603 8.93 -14.07 24.45
C ALA A 603 9.45 -15.32 23.73
N ASN A 604 9.08 -15.51 22.46
CA ASN A 604 9.57 -16.61 21.61
C ASN A 604 11.08 -16.55 21.35
N CYS A 605 11.75 -15.41 21.59
CA CYS A 605 13.20 -15.30 21.49
C CYS A 605 13.92 -16.11 22.59
N SER A 606 13.22 -16.42 23.69
CA SER A 606 13.76 -17.28 24.75
C SER A 606 13.49 -18.77 24.57
N ASP A 607 12.64 -19.16 23.61
CA ASP A 607 12.17 -20.54 23.46
C ASP A 607 12.30 -21.04 22.00
N GLY A 608 13.22 -21.97 21.76
CA GLY A 608 13.23 -22.76 20.53
C GLY A 608 13.93 -22.15 19.32
N LEU A 609 14.82 -21.15 19.48
CA LEU A 609 15.61 -20.60 18.35
C LEU A 609 16.42 -21.65 17.59
N LYS A 610 16.89 -22.71 18.26
CA LYS A 610 17.70 -23.80 17.69
C LYS A 610 17.09 -24.52 16.48
N LYS A 611 15.77 -24.41 16.27
CA LYS A 611 15.09 -25.03 15.11
C LYS A 611 15.21 -24.18 13.84
N TYR A 612 15.57 -22.90 14.00
CA TYR A 612 15.79 -21.97 12.90
C TYR A 612 17.27 -21.88 12.58
N GLN A 613 17.60 -21.89 11.29
CA GLN A 613 18.95 -21.61 10.82
C GLN A 613 19.21 -20.11 10.79
N VAL A 614 18.18 -19.29 10.51
CA VAL A 614 18.29 -17.83 10.45
C VAL A 614 17.28 -17.18 11.39
N VAL A 615 17.73 -16.23 12.21
CA VAL A 615 16.87 -15.34 12.98
C VAL A 615 17.00 -13.94 12.42
N LEU A 616 15.88 -13.32 12.05
CA LEU A 616 15.83 -11.96 11.55
C LEU A 616 15.27 -11.03 12.63
N TRP A 617 15.89 -9.87 12.82
CA TRP A 617 15.32 -8.78 13.61
C TRP A 617 15.00 -7.62 12.69
N LEU A 618 13.70 -7.42 12.44
CA LEU A 618 13.27 -6.45 11.43
C LEU A 618 13.30 -5.03 11.97
N ASN A 619 12.73 -4.80 13.15
CA ASN A 619 12.46 -3.43 13.60
C ASN A 619 12.48 -3.25 15.12
N ASP A 620 13.02 -4.22 15.84
CA ASP A 620 13.14 -4.22 17.30
C ASP A 620 14.21 -5.26 17.72
N PHE A 621 14.49 -5.37 19.02
CA PHE A 621 15.54 -6.24 19.58
C PHE A 621 15.13 -6.83 20.96
N PRO A 622 15.88 -7.81 21.51
CA PRO A 622 15.59 -8.41 22.81
C PRO A 622 15.59 -7.44 24.01
N HIS A 623 14.48 -7.42 24.75
CA HIS A 623 14.23 -6.49 25.85
C HIS A 623 14.62 -7.02 27.24
N THR A 624 14.61 -8.33 27.43
CA THR A 624 14.87 -8.97 28.75
C THR A 624 16.18 -9.74 28.75
N GLU A 625 16.81 -9.88 29.93
CA GLU A 625 18.04 -10.66 30.10
C GLU A 625 17.90 -12.11 29.61
N ARG A 626 16.72 -12.72 29.81
CA ARG A 626 16.43 -14.08 29.33
C ARG A 626 16.45 -14.15 27.80
N GLN A 627 15.81 -13.20 27.10
CA GLN A 627 15.83 -13.16 25.63
C GLN A 627 17.23 -12.88 25.09
N ARG A 628 17.95 -11.94 25.72
CA ARG A 628 19.34 -11.59 25.39
C ARG A 628 20.27 -12.79 25.50
N THR A 629 20.20 -13.51 26.61
CA THR A 629 21.00 -14.71 26.87
C THR A 629 20.67 -15.83 25.88
N ALA A 630 19.39 -16.03 25.55
CA ALA A 630 18.97 -17.05 24.58
C ALA A 630 19.47 -16.74 23.17
N PHE A 631 19.41 -15.48 22.73
CA PHE A 631 19.96 -15.08 21.45
C PHE A 631 21.49 -15.18 21.41
N GLN A 632 22.18 -14.77 22.46
CA GLN A 632 23.63 -14.95 22.59
C GLN A 632 24.02 -16.42 22.43
N ALA A 633 23.38 -17.32 23.18
CA ALA A 633 23.62 -18.75 23.09
C ALA A 633 23.32 -19.31 21.69
N TYR A 634 22.26 -18.82 21.02
CA TYR A 634 21.94 -19.18 19.64
C TYR A 634 23.06 -18.80 18.66
N MET A 635 23.60 -17.58 18.75
CA MET A 635 24.69 -17.14 17.88
C MET A 635 26.00 -17.87 18.18
N GLU A 636 26.33 -18.11 19.46
CA GLU A 636 27.52 -18.86 19.88
C GLU A 636 27.47 -20.34 19.47
N GLN A 637 26.28 -20.90 19.25
CA GLN A 637 26.08 -22.28 18.79
C GLN A 637 25.97 -22.41 17.26
N GLY A 638 26.32 -21.36 16.51
CA GLY A 638 26.35 -21.37 15.05
C GLY A 638 25.02 -21.02 14.37
N GLY A 639 24.06 -20.47 15.12
CA GLY A 639 22.91 -19.80 14.56
C GLY A 639 23.33 -18.62 13.67
N THR A 640 22.48 -18.25 12.71
CA THR A 640 22.75 -17.12 11.82
C THR A 640 21.76 -15.98 12.04
N TRP A 641 22.18 -14.74 11.77
CA TRP A 641 21.37 -13.56 12.04
C TRP A 641 21.36 -12.54 10.91
N LEU A 642 20.20 -11.94 10.68
CA LEU A 642 20.02 -10.78 9.81
C LEU A 642 19.33 -9.66 10.59
N GLY A 643 20.04 -8.57 10.84
CA GLY A 643 19.48 -7.39 11.49
C GLY A 643 19.27 -6.26 10.52
N PHE A 644 18.16 -5.54 10.70
CA PHE A 644 17.86 -4.31 9.99
C PHE A 644 17.78 -3.12 10.93
N HIS A 645 18.36 -1.99 10.51
CA HIS A 645 18.12 -0.66 11.04
C HIS A 645 18.15 -0.59 12.58
N VAL A 646 17.04 -0.24 13.23
CA VAL A 646 16.93 -0.11 14.69
C VAL A 646 17.28 -1.39 15.46
N SER A 647 17.25 -2.57 14.83
CA SER A 647 17.71 -3.80 15.49
C SER A 647 19.19 -3.79 15.88
N GLY A 648 20.00 -2.94 15.24
CA GLY A 648 21.40 -2.69 15.62
C GLY A 648 21.59 -1.51 16.56
N TYR A 649 20.53 -0.74 16.84
CA TYR A 649 20.61 0.42 17.73
C TYR A 649 21.07 -0.03 19.12
N ASN A 650 22.07 0.68 19.65
CA ASN A 650 22.52 0.53 21.00
C ASN A 650 23.20 1.82 21.48
N ASP A 651 23.06 2.08 22.77
CA ASP A 651 23.58 3.26 23.44
C ASP A 651 24.00 2.92 24.89
N ARG A 652 24.33 3.96 25.67
CA ARG A 652 24.72 3.80 27.08
C ARG A 652 23.67 3.14 27.97
N THR A 653 22.40 3.13 27.58
CA THR A 653 21.28 2.56 28.35
C THR A 653 20.97 1.12 27.96
N THR A 654 21.54 0.64 26.85
CA THR A 654 21.29 -0.72 26.35
C THR A 654 21.81 -1.78 27.32
N HIS A 655 22.92 -1.52 28.02
CA HIS A 655 23.54 -2.40 29.01
C HIS A 655 23.68 -3.86 28.54
N TRP A 656 24.15 -4.05 27.30
CA TRP A 656 24.38 -5.38 26.72
C TRP A 656 25.75 -5.46 26.01
N PRO A 657 26.87 -5.59 26.77
CA PRO A 657 28.22 -5.51 26.21
C PRO A 657 28.51 -6.56 25.13
N TRP A 658 27.95 -7.77 25.27
CA TRP A 658 28.08 -8.82 24.26
C TRP A 658 27.50 -8.40 22.91
N PHE A 659 26.33 -7.75 22.88
CA PHE A 659 25.71 -7.33 21.63
C PHE A 659 26.49 -6.19 20.94
N VAL A 660 27.05 -5.28 21.73
CA VAL A 660 27.95 -4.25 21.21
C VAL A 660 29.18 -4.89 20.54
N GLN A 661 29.79 -5.89 21.17
CA GLN A 661 30.90 -6.65 20.58
C GLN A 661 30.47 -7.47 19.35
N PHE A 662 29.29 -8.08 19.40
CA PHE A 662 28.68 -8.81 18.27
C PHE A 662 28.51 -7.92 17.04
N LEU A 663 28.12 -6.66 17.20
CA LEU A 663 28.05 -5.66 16.12
C LEU A 663 29.42 -5.06 15.73
N GLY A 664 30.51 -5.45 16.39
CA GLY A 664 31.86 -4.99 16.08
C GLY A 664 32.39 -3.86 16.95
N GLY A 665 31.74 -3.58 18.08
CA GLY A 665 32.04 -2.42 18.93
C GLY A 665 31.22 -1.17 18.58
N ALA A 666 30.36 -1.25 17.56
CA ALA A 666 29.61 -0.14 17.03
C ALA A 666 28.52 0.33 18.01
N VAL A 667 28.63 1.56 18.51
CA VAL A 667 27.60 2.24 19.31
C VAL A 667 27.00 3.37 18.49
N PHE A 668 25.69 3.59 18.57
CA PHE A 668 25.02 4.66 17.84
C PHE A 668 25.67 6.02 18.16
N TYR A 669 25.97 6.80 17.12
CA TYR A 669 26.63 8.10 17.25
C TYR A 669 25.78 9.26 16.73
N ASN A 670 25.29 9.13 15.50
CA ASN A 670 24.46 10.14 14.84
C ASN A 670 23.59 9.51 13.74
N ASN A 671 22.71 10.31 13.14
CA ASN A 671 21.86 9.90 12.04
C ASN A 671 21.58 11.07 11.08
N SER A 672 21.10 10.75 9.88
CA SER A 672 20.54 11.74 8.95
C SER A 672 19.03 11.81 9.08
N TRP A 673 18.45 13.01 9.19
CA TRP A 673 17.00 13.21 9.21
C TRP A 673 16.56 14.37 8.31
N PRO A 674 15.46 14.29 7.55
CA PRO A 674 14.52 13.16 7.43
C PRO A 674 15.11 11.98 6.63
N PRO A 675 14.39 10.85 6.49
CA PRO A 675 14.75 9.79 5.57
C PRO A 675 14.97 10.33 4.15
N LEU A 676 16.13 10.01 3.57
CA LEU A 676 16.55 10.46 2.24
C LEU A 676 17.15 9.28 1.45
N PRO A 677 16.94 9.19 0.13
CA PRO A 677 17.68 8.24 -0.68
C PRO A 677 19.17 8.60 -0.62
N ALA A 678 20.04 7.60 -0.63
CA ALA A 678 21.47 7.82 -0.61
C ALA A 678 22.19 6.90 -1.59
N ARG A 679 23.24 7.43 -2.20
CA ARG A 679 24.16 6.66 -3.03
C ARG A 679 25.04 5.79 -2.14
N LEU A 680 25.18 4.51 -2.47
CA LEU A 680 25.99 3.54 -1.73
C LEU A 680 27.13 3.02 -2.60
N ILE A 681 28.24 2.66 -1.95
CA ILE A 681 29.41 2.00 -2.53
C ILE A 681 29.42 0.55 -2.06
N VAL A 682 29.54 -0.40 -2.99
CA VAL A 682 29.73 -1.82 -2.64
C VAL A 682 31.22 -2.09 -2.48
N ASP A 683 31.70 -2.11 -1.23
CA ASP A 683 33.11 -2.33 -0.86
C ASP A 683 33.62 -3.71 -1.29
N ASP A 684 32.79 -4.75 -1.13
CA ASP A 684 33.12 -6.12 -1.52
C ASP A 684 32.03 -6.70 -2.41
N ASN A 685 32.29 -6.77 -3.71
CA ASN A 685 31.39 -7.40 -4.69
C ASN A 685 31.67 -8.90 -4.90
N LYS A 686 32.53 -9.52 -4.09
CA LYS A 686 32.79 -10.97 -4.12
C LYS A 686 31.99 -11.70 -3.04
N HIS A 687 31.56 -11.00 -1.99
CA HIS A 687 30.76 -11.59 -0.93
C HIS A 687 29.42 -12.12 -1.48
N PRO A 688 28.93 -13.29 -1.04
CA PRO A 688 27.69 -13.87 -1.56
C PRO A 688 26.48 -12.94 -1.49
N ALA A 689 26.37 -12.12 -0.43
CA ALA A 689 25.29 -11.15 -0.22
C ALA A 689 25.30 -9.95 -1.20
N THR A 690 26.44 -9.67 -1.85
CA THR A 690 26.65 -8.44 -2.63
C THR A 690 27.15 -8.70 -4.05
N ARG A 691 27.43 -9.96 -4.41
CA ARG A 691 28.02 -10.34 -5.72
C ARG A 691 27.18 -9.99 -6.94
N ARG A 692 25.87 -9.81 -6.78
CA ARG A 692 24.95 -9.41 -7.86
C ARG A 692 24.67 -7.91 -7.90
N LEU A 693 25.31 -7.14 -7.02
CA LEU A 693 25.10 -5.70 -6.95
C LEU A 693 26.10 -4.97 -7.87
N PRO A 694 25.69 -3.84 -8.49
CA PRO A 694 26.64 -2.94 -9.13
C PRO A 694 27.59 -2.33 -8.10
N ALA A 695 28.75 -1.83 -8.53
CA ALA A 695 29.74 -1.18 -7.65
C ALA A 695 29.17 0.01 -6.87
N HIS A 696 28.15 0.68 -7.43
CA HIS A 696 27.40 1.73 -6.76
C HIS A 696 25.92 1.63 -7.12
N TYR A 697 25.03 2.03 -6.21
CA TYR A 697 23.61 2.20 -6.48
C TYR A 697 22.99 3.24 -5.54
N THR A 698 21.83 3.77 -5.90
CA THR A 698 21.05 4.64 -5.00
C THR A 698 20.05 3.79 -4.24
N ALA A 699 20.18 3.75 -2.93
CA ALA A 699 19.18 3.17 -2.04
C ALA A 699 17.94 4.08 -1.95
N PRO A 700 16.73 3.50 -1.79
CA PRO A 700 15.50 4.26 -1.51
C PRO A 700 15.58 5.12 -0.24
N LEU A 701 14.49 5.88 0.01
CA LEU A 701 14.30 6.67 1.23
C LEU A 701 14.61 5.83 2.47
N ASN A 702 15.53 6.32 3.31
CA ASN A 702 15.92 5.66 4.55
C ASN A 702 16.57 6.67 5.51
N GLU A 703 16.47 6.42 6.82
CA GLU A 703 17.28 7.07 7.83
C GLU A 703 18.64 6.34 7.96
N TRP A 704 19.76 7.06 7.88
CA TRP A 704 21.10 6.48 7.92
C TRP A 704 21.77 6.70 9.28
N TYR A 705 22.39 5.67 9.86
CA TYR A 705 23.08 5.74 11.16
C TYR A 705 24.59 5.75 11.00
N GLY A 706 25.25 6.65 11.72
CA GLY A 706 26.69 6.59 11.99
C GLY A 706 26.98 5.96 13.36
N TRP A 707 28.17 5.37 13.46
CA TRP A 707 28.59 4.54 14.59
C TRP A 707 29.93 4.99 15.15
N GLN A 708 30.09 4.95 16.46
CA GLN A 708 31.35 5.24 17.14
C GLN A 708 31.65 4.20 18.24
N PRO A 709 32.83 3.52 18.20
CA PRO A 709 33.80 3.50 17.11
C PRO A 709 33.19 3.00 15.79
N ASN A 710 33.79 3.43 14.67
CA ASN A 710 33.38 2.96 13.35
C ASN A 710 33.63 1.44 13.24
N PRO A 711 32.63 0.62 12.81
CA PRO A 711 32.76 -0.83 12.68
C PRO A 711 33.99 -1.27 11.88
N ARG A 712 34.37 -0.52 10.84
CA ARG A 712 35.54 -0.82 9.99
C ARG A 712 36.86 -0.82 10.76
N SER A 713 36.94 -0.10 11.88
CA SER A 713 38.15 -0.08 12.71
C SER A 713 38.40 -1.41 13.43
N ASN A 714 37.38 -2.27 13.52
CA ASN A 714 37.50 -3.59 14.09
C ASN A 714 37.94 -4.60 13.00
N LYS A 715 39.10 -5.22 13.19
CA LYS A 715 39.68 -6.20 12.26
C LYS A 715 38.80 -7.43 12.01
N ASP A 716 37.88 -7.71 12.92
CA ASP A 716 36.97 -8.86 12.83
C ASP A 716 35.68 -8.49 12.07
N ILE A 717 35.49 -7.20 11.73
CA ILE A 717 34.38 -6.72 10.91
C ILE A 717 34.81 -6.61 9.45
N LYS A 718 33.98 -7.17 8.59
CA LYS A 718 34.07 -7.00 7.15
C LYS A 718 32.91 -6.14 6.66
N VAL A 719 33.22 -4.91 6.26
CA VAL A 719 32.28 -3.99 5.63
C VAL A 719 32.02 -4.43 4.19
N LEU A 720 30.74 -4.51 3.81
CA LEU A 720 30.32 -4.92 2.47
C LEU A 720 29.78 -3.75 1.64
N ILE A 721 29.11 -2.79 2.29
CA ILE A 721 28.54 -1.60 1.65
C ILE A 721 28.72 -0.40 2.59
N THR A 722 29.06 0.74 2.00
CA THR A 722 29.33 2.02 2.67
C THR A 722 28.50 3.14 2.05
N LEU A 723 28.08 4.11 2.86
CA LEU A 723 27.48 5.35 2.40
C LEU A 723 28.50 6.14 1.56
N ASP A 724 28.15 6.50 0.32
CA ASP A 724 29.05 7.24 -0.56
C ASP A 724 29.30 8.67 0.01
N PRO A 725 30.56 9.14 0.15
CA PRO A 725 30.83 10.50 0.58
C PRO A 725 30.21 11.59 -0.31
N ALA A 726 29.84 11.26 -1.55
CA ALA A 726 29.10 12.16 -2.44
C ALA A 726 27.70 12.54 -1.91
N ASN A 727 27.19 11.86 -0.89
CA ASN A 727 25.93 12.25 -0.23
C ASN A 727 26.10 13.42 0.73
N TYR A 728 27.32 13.74 1.17
CA TYR A 728 27.52 14.72 2.22
C TYR A 728 27.47 16.17 1.71
N PRO A 729 26.86 17.09 2.48
CA PRO A 729 26.13 16.84 3.73
C PRO A 729 24.78 16.14 3.49
N LEU A 730 24.51 15.08 4.26
CA LEU A 730 23.30 14.26 4.14
C LEU A 730 22.35 14.52 5.31
N GLY A 731 21.24 15.21 5.04
CA GLY A 731 20.20 15.53 6.03
C GLY A 731 19.61 16.92 5.82
N LYS A 732 18.49 17.21 6.51
CA LYS A 732 17.89 18.55 6.56
C LYS A 732 17.68 19.05 7.98
N LYS A 733 17.19 18.18 8.86
CA LYS A 733 17.02 18.44 10.30
C LYS A 733 18.29 18.01 11.04
N ASP A 734 18.62 16.73 10.95
CA ASP A 734 19.84 16.15 11.49
C ASP A 734 20.73 15.80 10.30
N THR A 735 21.97 16.27 10.32
CA THR A 735 22.84 16.24 9.13
C THR A 735 24.15 15.52 9.44
N ILE A 736 24.48 14.56 8.58
CA ILE A 736 25.78 13.92 8.56
C ILE A 736 26.67 14.70 7.59
N HIS A 737 27.72 15.33 8.10
CA HIS A 737 28.56 16.25 7.32
C HIS A 737 29.76 15.58 6.65
N ASP A 738 30.29 14.52 7.24
CA ASP A 738 31.42 13.74 6.74
C ASP A 738 31.50 12.38 7.46
N GLY A 739 32.53 11.59 7.13
CA GLY A 739 32.87 10.35 7.82
C GLY A 739 32.72 9.09 6.96
N ASP A 740 33.41 8.02 7.37
CA ASP A 740 33.20 6.68 6.84
C ASP A 740 32.01 6.04 7.58
N ILE A 741 30.95 5.70 6.84
CA ILE A 741 29.71 5.14 7.39
C ILE A 741 29.42 3.80 6.71
N PRO A 742 29.91 2.69 7.30
CA PRO A 742 29.48 1.36 6.93
C PRO A 742 27.97 1.21 7.13
N VAL A 743 27.27 0.76 6.09
CA VAL A 743 25.81 0.55 6.14
C VAL A 743 25.42 -0.92 6.01
N VAL A 744 26.32 -1.77 5.51
CA VAL A 744 26.14 -3.23 5.56
C VAL A 744 27.47 -3.88 5.93
N TRP A 745 27.48 -4.70 6.97
CA TRP A 745 28.68 -5.41 7.40
C TRP A 745 28.37 -6.76 8.06
N THR A 746 29.41 -7.58 8.17
CA THR A 746 29.40 -8.85 8.88
C THR A 746 30.53 -8.88 9.91
N ASN A 747 30.25 -9.40 11.10
CA ASN A 747 31.26 -9.79 12.08
C ASN A 747 31.71 -11.22 11.78
N THR A 748 32.96 -11.40 11.38
CA THR A 748 33.52 -12.67 10.88
C THR A 748 33.58 -13.80 11.90
N HIS A 749 33.42 -13.51 13.20
CA HIS A 749 33.25 -14.53 14.24
C HIS A 749 31.89 -15.22 14.20
N TYR A 750 30.89 -14.58 13.57
CA TYR A 750 29.53 -15.06 13.49
C TYR A 750 29.07 -15.11 12.04
N LYS A 751 28.11 -15.99 11.75
CA LYS A 751 27.42 -15.94 10.47
C LYS A 751 26.25 -14.96 10.58
N MET A 752 26.57 -13.68 10.47
CA MET A 752 25.61 -12.60 10.68
C MET A 752 25.74 -11.52 9.61
N LEU A 753 24.67 -10.77 9.40
CA LEU A 753 24.71 -9.55 8.62
C LEU A 753 23.88 -8.48 9.32
N TYR A 754 24.44 -7.28 9.42
CA TYR A 754 23.67 -6.09 9.77
C TYR A 754 23.48 -5.22 8.53
N MET A 755 22.27 -4.71 8.35
CA MET A 755 21.90 -3.77 7.30
C MET A 755 21.31 -2.52 7.94
N ASN A 756 21.85 -1.35 7.62
CA ASN A 756 21.39 -0.11 8.20
C ASN A 756 20.04 0.37 7.62
N MET A 757 19.67 -0.08 6.42
CA MET A 757 18.37 0.25 5.83
C MET A 757 17.20 -0.47 6.51
N GLY A 758 16.11 0.25 6.77
CA GLY A 758 14.89 -0.35 7.32
C GLY A 758 13.88 0.63 7.92
N HIS A 759 13.61 1.73 7.21
CA HIS A 759 12.73 2.81 7.68
C HIS A 759 11.70 3.22 6.60
N GLY A 760 10.41 3.12 6.90
CA GLY A 760 9.29 3.50 6.03
C GLY A 760 8.83 2.41 5.04
N ASP A 761 7.92 2.77 4.15
CA ASP A 761 7.20 1.88 3.20
C ASP A 761 7.80 1.87 1.77
N ALA A 762 8.96 2.51 1.58
CA ALA A 762 9.61 2.65 0.27
C ALA A 762 10.84 1.73 0.10
N ILE A 763 11.25 1.00 1.13
CA ILE A 763 12.52 0.25 1.17
C ILE A 763 12.57 -0.87 0.12
N CYS A 764 11.42 -1.47 -0.23
CA CYS A 764 11.32 -2.55 -1.23
C CYS A 764 11.09 -2.06 -2.67
N THR A 765 11.14 -0.75 -2.94
CA THR A 765 10.88 -0.18 -4.28
C THR A 765 12.06 -0.30 -5.25
N SER A 766 13.27 -0.58 -4.75
CA SER A 766 14.47 -0.72 -5.58
C SER A 766 14.78 -2.19 -5.89
N PRO A 767 14.75 -2.63 -7.15
CA PRO A 767 15.10 -4.02 -7.49
C PRO A 767 16.57 -4.33 -7.20
N ILE A 768 17.46 -3.33 -7.18
CA ILE A 768 18.88 -3.53 -6.84
C ILE A 768 19.01 -3.84 -5.34
N GLN A 769 18.34 -3.07 -4.47
CA GLN A 769 18.36 -3.32 -3.04
C GLN A 769 17.63 -4.62 -2.67
N ASN A 770 16.55 -4.97 -3.37
CA ASN A 770 15.86 -6.24 -3.16
C ASN A 770 16.76 -7.45 -3.46
N ARG A 771 17.69 -7.35 -4.41
CA ARG A 771 18.71 -8.40 -4.66
C ARG A 771 19.66 -8.57 -3.47
N LEU A 772 20.05 -7.48 -2.80
CA LEU A 772 20.86 -7.53 -1.58
C LEU A 772 20.11 -8.31 -0.48
N PHE A 773 18.83 -8.02 -0.26
CA PHE A 773 18.01 -8.72 0.74
C PHE A 773 17.88 -10.22 0.43
N GLU A 774 17.61 -10.55 -0.84
CA GLU A 774 17.53 -11.93 -1.31
C GLU A 774 18.86 -12.69 -1.11
N ASP A 775 19.98 -12.13 -1.59
CA ASP A 775 21.29 -12.77 -1.51
C ASP A 775 21.80 -12.88 -0.08
N ALA A 776 21.48 -11.91 0.79
CA ALA A 776 21.83 -11.96 2.19
C ALA A 776 21.12 -13.11 2.92
N LEU A 777 19.81 -13.26 2.74
CA LEU A 777 19.07 -14.33 3.41
C LEU A 777 19.48 -15.72 2.90
N GLU A 778 19.70 -15.88 1.59
CA GLU A 778 20.22 -17.13 1.01
C GLU A 778 21.62 -17.47 1.51
N TRP A 779 22.51 -16.47 1.62
CA TRP A 779 23.83 -16.67 2.21
C TRP A 779 23.72 -17.12 3.66
N LEU A 780 22.87 -16.50 4.47
CA LEU A 780 22.70 -16.87 5.88
C LEU A 780 22.08 -18.26 6.04
N GLY A 781 21.08 -18.61 5.23
CA GLY A 781 20.40 -19.91 5.28
C GLY A 781 21.24 -21.12 4.84
N THR A 782 22.35 -20.91 4.12
CA THR A 782 23.19 -22.00 3.59
C THR A 782 24.38 -22.32 4.51
N ILE A 783 24.29 -23.38 5.32
CA ILE A 783 25.44 -23.81 6.14
C ILE A 783 26.46 -24.49 5.21
N HIS A 784 27.65 -23.90 5.05
CA HIS A 784 28.80 -24.64 4.51
C HIS A 784 29.15 -25.74 5.53
N ARG A 785 28.92 -27.00 5.16
CA ARG A 785 29.51 -28.14 5.86
C ARG A 785 31.00 -28.24 5.55
#